data_AF-A0A7V9APB6-F1
#
_entry.id   AF-A0A7V9APB6-F1
#
_cell.length_a   1.000
_cell.length_b   1.000
_cell.length_c   1.000
_cell.angle_alpha   90.00
_cell.angle_beta   90.00
_cell.angle_gamma   90.00
#
_symmetry.space_group_name_H-M   'P 1'
#
loop_
_entity.id
_entity.type
_entity.pdbx_description
1 polymer ?
#
loop_
_entity_poly.entity_id
_entity_poly.type
_entity_poly.pdbx_seq_one_letter_code
_entity_poly.pdbx_strand_id
1 'polypeptide(L)'
;MVSVTRKKTLSIIALSAMIGLLLLPIVVSIPALASGGGGGSAGGPPPDAVKKDGAEPEKKVEKARDVYYKTEGVVVGAPAPKTTDGPKDYPRYNFESRVLLWFANQQHLYYGSFVLAVPIFCMVIEFMGIVTKDKAMAKKYDQLAYDFIKISLTAYSLTAILGGILIFTFLTLYPAFFGYLSSIFRPVMHIYALTFVAESGTLYIYYYGWDKMKEGLLKWIHLSMSVILNVIGTLLMMLANSWIGFMMSPAGVDEQGRFLGNIWHVIHTALWNPLNVHRILGNMAFGGGVVAAYAAYRFLSAKNDEERAHYDWMGYIAMSLAVAFLIPLPFAGYWLMREVYAYRQQMGITLMGGLLAWLFIIQATMIGILFLSTNYYLWQALGRMSGAERFQKYIKYFVFILVCGFLIFITPHTMVMTPAELKAMGGQQHPVLGNYGVMSAKNGGINVIITTTVLTFIWYQRGNKIPAVSWAKFGNIFMGCFFFMAYVNIIWLAVYGYYIPANVRVGLSVPQVATTLSCLFFMTALNLSMLKGAKEIGPIMWGKISVRSQYAIIMLATAFTWMMGLMGYIRSSVRLFWHVNEIMRDNSPWAYTHTVGFAANMISFNVLFFWVSIMFVFWLGTLGAKKAPVGAKAPVPGGAPAPAVGH
;
A
#
# COMPACT_ATOMS: atom_id res chain seq x y z
N MET A 1 26.66 26.34 -18.70
CA MET A 1 26.19 24.93 -18.68
C MET A 1 26.49 24.18 -17.37
N VAL A 2 27.62 24.43 -16.69
CA VAL A 2 28.05 23.70 -15.47
C VAL A 2 27.07 23.85 -14.27
N SER A 3 26.46 25.02 -14.05
CA SER A 3 25.52 25.20 -12.91
C SER A 3 24.16 24.50 -13.10
N VAL A 4 23.79 24.21 -14.35
CA VAL A 4 22.51 23.56 -14.70
C VAL A 4 22.57 22.06 -14.42
N THR A 5 23.72 21.43 -14.67
CA THR A 5 23.99 20.04 -14.31
C THR A 5 24.05 19.88 -12.79
N ARG A 6 24.70 20.83 -12.09
CA ARG A 6 24.80 20.83 -10.62
C ARG A 6 23.42 20.89 -9.92
N LYS A 7 22.51 21.77 -10.38
CA LYS A 7 21.16 21.86 -9.81
C LYS A 7 20.31 20.60 -10.04
N LYS A 8 20.38 19.98 -11.22
CA LYS A 8 19.68 18.71 -11.49
C LYS A 8 20.21 17.56 -10.63
N THR A 9 21.53 17.45 -10.49
CA THR A 9 22.14 16.43 -9.63
C THR A 9 21.77 16.66 -8.17
N LEU A 10 21.78 17.90 -7.70
CA LEU A 10 21.34 18.26 -6.35
C LEU A 10 19.85 17.95 -6.11
N SER A 11 18.97 18.17 -7.08
CA SER A 11 17.55 17.79 -6.95
C SER A 11 17.35 16.28 -6.90
N ILE A 12 18.08 15.50 -7.71
CA ILE A 12 18.01 14.03 -7.66
C ILE A 12 18.56 13.51 -6.32
N ILE A 13 19.66 14.09 -5.83
CA ILE A 13 20.22 13.77 -4.51
C ILE A 13 19.23 14.15 -3.41
N ALA A 14 18.60 15.33 -3.48
CA ALA A 14 17.62 15.78 -2.49
C ALA A 14 16.39 14.86 -2.47
N LEU A 15 15.82 14.51 -3.64
CA LEU A 15 14.71 13.57 -3.71
C LEU A 15 15.10 12.18 -3.20
N SER A 16 16.30 11.70 -3.56
CA SER A 16 16.82 10.41 -3.09
C SER A 16 17.09 10.43 -1.58
N ALA A 17 17.52 11.57 -1.02
CA ALA A 17 17.70 11.77 0.40
C ALA A 17 16.36 11.89 1.14
N MET A 18 15.35 12.54 0.55
CA MET A 18 13.99 12.61 1.11
C MET A 18 13.30 11.25 1.10
N ILE A 19 13.41 10.51 -0.01
CA ILE A 19 12.97 9.10 -0.09
C ILE A 19 13.79 8.25 0.88
N GLY A 20 15.10 8.46 0.94
CA GLY A 20 16.01 7.80 1.86
C GLY A 20 15.64 8.04 3.32
N LEU A 21 15.26 9.26 3.70
CA LEU A 21 14.78 9.63 5.04
C LEU A 21 13.40 9.06 5.34
N LEU A 22 12.50 9.04 4.35
CA LEU A 22 11.17 8.42 4.47
C LEU A 22 11.27 6.89 4.64
N LEU A 23 12.25 6.27 3.98
CA LEU A 23 12.54 4.85 4.10
C LEU A 23 13.56 4.55 5.20
N LEU A 24 14.21 5.56 5.80
CA LEU A 24 15.26 5.39 6.81
C LEU A 24 14.77 4.58 8.00
N PRO A 25 13.56 4.82 8.56
CA PRO A 25 13.02 3.95 9.61
C PRO A 25 12.97 2.48 9.20
N ILE A 26 12.69 2.17 7.94
CA ILE A 26 12.65 0.80 7.41
C ILE A 26 14.06 0.25 7.19
N VAL A 27 14.98 1.07 6.64
CA VAL A 27 16.35 0.65 6.34
C VAL A 27 17.15 0.39 7.62
N VAL A 28 17.00 1.26 8.62
CA VAL A 28 17.60 1.10 9.96
C VAL A 28 17.02 -0.14 10.68
N SER A 29 15.84 -0.59 10.25
CA SER A 29 15.15 -1.73 10.86
C SER A 29 15.28 -3.04 10.08
N ILE A 30 16.07 -3.08 9.01
CA ILE A 30 16.47 -4.31 8.30
C ILE A 30 17.87 -4.70 8.81
N PRO A 31 17.99 -5.67 9.73
CA PRO A 31 19.26 -6.38 9.88
C PRO A 31 19.61 -7.05 8.54
N ALA A 32 20.71 -6.58 7.94
CA ALA A 32 21.52 -7.21 6.90
C ALA A 32 20.81 -8.14 5.88
N LEU A 33 20.54 -7.60 4.69
CA LEU A 33 20.27 -8.36 3.45
C LEU A 33 21.50 -9.13 2.92
N ALA A 34 22.31 -9.70 3.82
CA ALA A 34 23.46 -10.52 3.50
C ALA A 34 23.65 -11.63 4.56
N SER A 35 22.62 -12.44 4.76
CA SER A 35 22.83 -13.85 5.12
C SER A 35 21.64 -14.66 4.60
N GLY A 36 21.87 -15.38 3.52
CA GLY A 36 20.99 -16.47 3.13
C GLY A 36 20.95 -17.51 4.25
N GLY A 37 19.78 -18.13 4.39
CA GLY A 37 19.47 -19.36 5.11
C GLY A 37 20.51 -19.94 6.07
N GLY A 38 20.11 -20.06 7.34
CA GLY A 38 20.67 -21.04 8.28
C GLY A 38 21.99 -20.61 8.91
N GLY A 39 21.95 -20.28 10.20
CA GLY A 39 23.16 -20.10 10.99
C GLY A 39 22.81 -19.54 12.35
N GLY A 40 22.90 -20.38 13.38
CA GLY A 40 22.73 -19.97 14.77
C GLY A 40 23.70 -18.85 15.14
N SER A 41 23.21 -17.91 15.93
CA SER A 41 24.05 -16.86 16.53
C SER A 41 24.99 -17.50 17.57
N ALA A 42 26.19 -17.85 17.12
CA ALA A 42 27.33 -18.04 17.99
C ALA A 42 27.84 -16.66 18.40
N GLY A 43 27.64 -16.31 19.66
CA GLY A 43 28.15 -15.10 20.29
C GLY A 43 28.27 -15.34 21.78
N GLY A 44 29.29 -16.09 22.17
CA GLY A 44 29.67 -16.20 23.59
C GLY A 44 30.16 -14.84 24.10
N PRO A 45 29.91 -14.46 25.37
CA PRO A 45 30.42 -13.21 25.92
C PRO A 45 31.95 -13.29 26.10
N PRO A 46 32.69 -12.17 25.95
CA PRO A 46 34.12 -12.14 26.24
C PRO A 46 34.37 -12.26 27.76
N PRO A 47 35.52 -12.82 28.18
CA PRO A 47 35.90 -12.82 29.58
C PRO A 47 36.45 -11.43 29.94
N ASP A 48 35.99 -10.85 31.05
CA ASP A 48 36.90 -10.58 32.16
C ASP A 48 36.22 -9.96 33.38
N ALA A 49 36.87 -10.26 34.50
CA ALA A 49 36.49 -10.01 35.87
C ALA A 49 36.43 -8.53 36.23
N VAL A 50 35.42 -8.16 37.03
CA VAL A 50 35.60 -7.27 38.18
C VAL A 50 34.72 -7.78 39.32
N LYS A 51 35.35 -8.37 40.34
CA LYS A 51 34.74 -8.57 41.65
C LYS A 51 34.52 -7.21 42.31
N LYS A 52 33.32 -6.95 42.82
CA LYS A 52 33.11 -6.04 43.94
C LYS A 52 32.00 -6.58 44.83
N ASP A 53 32.42 -6.95 46.03
CA ASP A 53 31.60 -7.41 47.14
C ASP A 53 30.67 -6.30 47.64
N GLY A 54 29.42 -6.67 47.95
CA GLY A 54 28.40 -5.78 48.49
C GLY A 54 27.02 -6.45 48.41
N ALA A 55 26.79 -7.43 49.29
CA ALA A 55 25.58 -8.24 49.32
C ALA A 55 24.35 -7.45 49.81
N GLU A 56 23.40 -7.22 48.91
CA GLU A 56 21.96 -7.17 49.22
C GLU A 56 21.33 -8.48 48.71
N PRO A 57 20.23 -8.98 49.30
CA PRO A 57 19.70 -10.29 48.93
C PRO A 57 19.30 -10.30 47.45
N GLU A 58 20.07 -11.03 46.63
CA GLU A 58 19.80 -11.22 45.21
C GLU A 58 18.38 -11.77 45.04
N LYS A 59 17.44 -10.92 44.63
CA LYS A 59 16.19 -11.40 44.02
C LYS A 59 16.61 -12.32 42.90
N LYS A 60 16.37 -13.62 43.02
CA LYS A 60 16.61 -14.60 41.95
C LYS A 60 15.94 -14.06 40.69
N VAL A 61 16.76 -13.53 39.78
CA VAL A 61 16.29 -12.97 38.52
C VAL A 61 15.89 -14.17 37.67
N GLU A 62 14.60 -14.44 37.59
CA GLU A 62 14.09 -15.53 36.77
C GLU A 62 14.42 -15.23 35.31
N LYS A 63 15.11 -16.17 34.65
CA LYS A 63 15.42 -16.10 33.23
C LYS A 63 14.58 -17.11 32.48
N ALA A 64 14.10 -16.71 31.32
CA ALA A 64 13.34 -17.58 30.42
C ALA A 64 13.78 -17.36 28.97
N ARG A 65 13.44 -18.31 28.10
CA ARG A 65 13.85 -18.32 26.70
C ARG A 65 12.76 -17.73 25.81
N ASP A 66 13.16 -16.83 24.91
CA ASP A 66 12.28 -16.18 23.94
C ASP A 66 11.69 -17.19 22.92
N VAL A 67 10.39 -17.07 22.64
CA VAL A 67 9.68 -17.99 21.73
C VAL A 67 10.14 -17.91 20.27
N TYR A 68 10.65 -16.77 19.81
CA TYR A 68 11.07 -16.54 18.42
C TYR A 68 12.59 -16.45 18.28
N TYR A 69 13.23 -15.51 18.97
CA TYR A 69 14.68 -15.27 18.93
C TYR A 69 15.49 -16.40 19.57
N LYS A 70 14.85 -17.22 20.41
CA LYS A 70 15.49 -18.32 21.16
C LYS A 70 16.64 -17.86 22.08
N THR A 71 16.72 -16.57 22.38
CA THR A 71 17.65 -15.94 23.33
C THR A 71 17.11 -15.99 24.76
N GLU A 72 17.99 -16.02 25.76
CA GLU A 72 17.57 -15.86 27.17
C GLU A 72 17.31 -14.39 27.51
N GLY A 73 16.30 -14.15 28.34
CA GLY A 73 15.98 -12.82 28.85
C GLY A 73 15.43 -12.87 30.28
N VAL A 74 15.40 -11.71 30.92
CA VAL A 74 14.93 -11.57 32.30
C VAL A 74 13.41 -11.44 32.31
N VAL A 75 12.74 -12.26 33.11
CA VAL A 75 11.29 -12.20 33.26
C VAL A 75 10.90 -10.94 34.03
N VAL A 76 10.21 -10.01 33.35
CA VAL A 76 9.72 -8.74 33.91
C VAL A 76 8.19 -8.69 33.93
N GLY A 77 7.54 -9.33 32.95
CA GLY A 77 6.08 -9.30 32.78
C GLY A 77 5.33 -10.44 33.48
N ALA A 78 4.05 -10.19 33.75
CA ALA A 78 3.11 -11.25 34.14
C ALA A 78 2.84 -12.21 32.96
N PRO A 79 2.44 -13.47 33.24
CA PRO A 79 2.07 -14.41 32.19
C PRO A 79 0.81 -13.94 31.44
N ALA A 80 0.65 -14.42 30.20
CA ALA A 80 -0.53 -14.17 29.40
C ALA A 80 -1.80 -14.59 30.16
N PRO A 81 -2.87 -13.76 30.18
CA PRO A 81 -4.08 -14.09 30.91
C PRO A 81 -4.72 -15.37 30.37
N LYS A 82 -5.04 -16.30 31.29
CA LYS A 82 -5.88 -17.46 30.99
C LYS A 82 -7.34 -17.04 31.09
N THR A 83 -7.88 -16.55 29.97
CA THR A 83 -9.28 -16.08 29.90
C THR A 83 -10.28 -17.24 29.96
N THR A 84 -11.49 -16.97 30.45
CA THR A 84 -12.63 -17.89 30.45
C THR A 84 -13.83 -17.24 29.76
N ASP A 85 -14.77 -18.02 29.23
CA ASP A 85 -16.05 -17.48 28.75
C ASP A 85 -16.87 -16.99 29.96
N GLY A 86 -16.65 -15.73 30.34
CA GLY A 86 -17.34 -15.09 31.44
C GLY A 86 -17.35 -13.57 31.33
N PRO A 87 -18.30 -12.87 31.99
CA PRO A 87 -18.47 -11.42 31.89
C PRO A 87 -17.24 -10.59 32.33
N LYS A 88 -16.34 -11.19 33.11
CA LYS A 88 -15.09 -10.56 33.57
C LYS A 88 -14.08 -10.38 32.45
N ASP A 89 -13.88 -11.42 31.64
CA ASP A 89 -12.88 -11.42 30.56
C ASP A 89 -13.48 -10.95 29.23
N TYR A 90 -14.77 -11.28 29.01
CA TYR A 90 -15.55 -10.94 27.82
C TYR A 90 -16.93 -10.38 28.25
N PRO A 91 -17.04 -9.06 28.50
CA PRO A 91 -18.30 -8.43 28.84
C PRO A 91 -19.39 -8.71 27.79
N ARG A 92 -20.59 -9.05 28.26
CA ARG A 92 -21.70 -9.51 27.40
C ARG A 92 -22.63 -8.36 27.03
N TYR A 93 -22.95 -8.28 25.75
CA TYR A 93 -23.92 -7.36 25.17
C TYR A 93 -24.87 -8.13 24.23
N ASN A 94 -25.98 -7.50 23.83
CA ASN A 94 -26.97 -8.10 22.91
C ASN A 94 -26.48 -8.22 21.45
N PHE A 95 -25.18 -8.05 21.20
CA PHE A 95 -24.56 -8.12 19.89
C PHE A 95 -23.22 -8.87 19.98
N GLU A 96 -22.73 -9.33 18.85
CA GLU A 96 -21.41 -9.96 18.76
C GLU A 96 -20.28 -8.92 18.87
N SER A 97 -19.58 -8.91 20.00
CA SER A 97 -18.50 -7.97 20.30
C SER A 97 -17.38 -7.98 19.25
N ARG A 98 -17.08 -9.15 18.67
CA ARG A 98 -16.06 -9.29 17.63
C ARG A 98 -16.42 -8.56 16.35
N VAL A 99 -17.69 -8.54 15.96
CA VAL A 99 -18.19 -7.86 14.76
C VAL A 99 -18.14 -6.35 14.94
N LEU A 100 -18.49 -5.84 16.12
CA LEU A 100 -18.38 -4.41 16.42
C LEU A 100 -16.92 -3.94 16.42
N LEU A 101 -16.02 -4.70 17.05
CA LEU A 101 -14.58 -4.42 17.02
C LEU A 101 -14.04 -4.47 15.58
N TRP A 102 -14.50 -5.42 14.76
CA TRP A 102 -14.13 -5.49 13.34
C TRP A 102 -14.56 -4.22 12.61
N PHE A 103 -15.82 -3.78 12.75
CA PHE A 103 -16.29 -2.53 12.15
C PHE A 103 -15.41 -1.33 12.56
N ALA A 104 -15.21 -1.11 13.85
CA ALA A 104 -14.43 0.01 14.36
C ALA A 104 -12.99 0.00 13.84
N ASN A 105 -12.32 -1.15 13.90
CA ASN A 105 -10.94 -1.31 13.44
C ASN A 105 -10.82 -1.14 11.92
N GLN A 106 -11.80 -1.65 11.17
CA GLN A 106 -11.79 -1.56 9.70
C GLN A 106 -12.02 -0.11 9.23
N GLN A 107 -12.95 0.62 9.84
CA GLN A 107 -13.14 2.04 9.54
C GLN A 107 -11.90 2.86 9.91
N HIS A 108 -11.34 2.64 11.10
CA HIS A 108 -10.11 3.31 11.50
C HIS A 108 -8.95 3.02 10.53
N LEU A 109 -8.81 1.77 10.05
CA LEU A 109 -7.79 1.39 9.09
C LEU A 109 -7.94 2.13 7.75
N TYR A 110 -9.15 2.24 7.19
CA TYR A 110 -9.36 2.95 5.93
C TYR A 110 -8.95 4.42 6.04
N TYR A 111 -9.44 5.11 7.08
CA TYR A 111 -9.12 6.50 7.33
C TYR A 111 -7.63 6.71 7.63
N GLY A 112 -7.05 5.88 8.52
CA GLY A 112 -5.62 5.90 8.84
C GLY A 112 -4.72 5.71 7.61
N SER A 113 -5.12 4.83 6.68
CA SER A 113 -4.36 4.58 5.45
C SER A 113 -4.46 5.76 4.49
N PHE A 114 -5.62 6.41 4.40
CA PHE A 114 -5.81 7.61 3.59
C PHE A 114 -4.97 8.78 4.10
N VAL A 115 -5.03 9.06 5.41
CA VAL A 115 -4.33 10.21 5.99
C VAL A 115 -2.81 10.03 6.08
N LEU A 116 -2.32 8.78 6.07
CA LEU A 116 -0.88 8.51 5.92
C LEU A 116 -0.39 8.80 4.49
N ALA A 117 -1.21 8.49 3.48
CA ALA A 117 -0.77 8.56 2.08
C ALA A 117 -0.73 9.99 1.52
N VAL A 118 -1.73 10.82 1.86
CA VAL A 118 -1.87 12.16 1.27
C VAL A 118 -0.67 13.08 1.58
N PRO A 119 -0.14 13.14 2.82
CA PRO A 119 1.07 13.91 3.12
C PRO A 119 2.29 13.50 2.28
N ILE A 120 2.45 12.20 1.98
CA ILE A 120 3.55 11.72 1.14
C ILE A 120 3.35 12.21 -0.30
N PHE A 121 2.12 12.21 -0.81
CA PHE A 121 1.82 12.81 -2.12
C PHE A 121 2.08 14.30 -2.14
N CYS A 122 1.66 15.03 -1.10
CA CYS A 122 1.89 16.46 -1.01
C CYS A 122 3.39 16.78 -1.05
N MET A 123 4.21 16.01 -0.31
CA MET A 123 5.68 16.12 -0.36
C MET A 123 6.22 15.95 -1.77
N VAL A 124 5.79 14.90 -2.49
CA VAL A 124 6.25 14.63 -3.86
C VAL A 124 5.81 15.73 -4.82
N ILE A 125 4.54 16.14 -4.75
CA ILE A 125 3.96 17.15 -5.64
C ILE A 125 4.58 18.53 -5.38
N GLU A 126 4.76 18.91 -4.12
CA GLU A 126 5.38 20.17 -3.73
C GLU A 126 6.86 20.21 -4.16
N PHE A 127 7.60 19.12 -3.93
CA PHE A 127 8.97 19.00 -4.41
C PHE A 127 9.04 19.17 -5.93
N MET A 128 8.14 18.53 -6.67
CA MET A 128 8.02 18.71 -8.12
C MET A 128 7.73 20.16 -8.51
N GLY A 129 6.92 20.89 -7.73
CA GLY A 129 6.69 22.32 -7.91
C GLY A 129 7.96 23.16 -7.78
N ILE A 130 8.80 22.87 -6.78
CA ILE A 130 10.05 23.62 -6.49
C ILE A 130 11.12 23.35 -7.56
N VAL A 131 11.24 22.11 -8.05
CA VAL A 131 12.28 21.76 -9.04
C VAL A 131 11.89 22.08 -10.48
N THR A 132 10.59 22.32 -10.74
CA THR A 132 10.10 22.66 -12.07
C THR A 132 10.54 24.06 -12.47
N LYS A 133 11.09 24.19 -13.70
CA LYS A 133 11.54 25.49 -14.23
C LYS A 133 10.42 26.36 -14.76
N ASP A 134 9.33 25.73 -15.21
CA ASP A 134 8.15 26.41 -15.69
C ASP A 134 7.34 26.95 -14.49
N LYS A 135 7.29 28.27 -14.37
CA LYS A 135 6.60 28.96 -13.27
C LYS A 135 5.10 28.66 -13.24
N ALA A 136 4.46 28.49 -14.39
CA ALA A 136 3.04 28.17 -14.46
C ALA A 136 2.78 26.75 -13.95
N MET A 137 3.62 25.80 -14.34
CA MET A 137 3.55 24.43 -13.83
C MET A 137 3.94 24.33 -12.36
N ALA A 138 4.93 25.09 -11.89
CA ALA A 138 5.29 25.18 -10.47
C ALA A 138 4.09 25.61 -9.62
N LYS A 139 3.38 26.67 -10.04
CA LYS A 139 2.15 27.13 -9.38
C LYS A 139 1.04 26.08 -9.44
N LYS A 140 0.91 25.35 -10.56
CA LYS A 140 -0.08 24.27 -10.70
C LYS A 140 0.20 23.11 -9.76
N TYR A 141 1.46 22.72 -9.56
CA TYR A 141 1.85 21.71 -8.59
C TYR A 141 1.64 22.17 -7.15
N ASP A 142 2.00 23.42 -6.83
CA ASP A 142 1.78 23.97 -5.49
C ASP A 142 0.29 23.98 -5.11
N GLN A 143 -0.56 24.48 -6.02
CA GLN A 143 -2.02 24.47 -5.84
C GLN A 143 -2.54 23.03 -5.67
N LEU A 144 -2.05 22.10 -6.48
CA LEU A 144 -2.46 20.69 -6.38
C LEU A 144 -2.10 20.08 -5.02
N ALA A 145 -0.90 20.34 -4.51
CA ALA A 145 -0.49 19.86 -3.19
C ALA A 145 -1.34 20.49 -2.07
N TYR A 146 -1.67 21.78 -2.18
CA TYR A 146 -2.60 22.45 -1.27
C TYR A 146 -4.00 21.82 -1.27
N ASP A 147 -4.53 21.54 -2.47
CA ASP A 147 -5.85 20.93 -2.62
C ASP A 147 -5.88 19.51 -2.03
N PHE A 148 -4.81 18.73 -2.20
CA PHE A 148 -4.66 17.40 -1.60
C PHE A 148 -4.68 17.47 -0.07
N ILE A 149 -3.84 18.31 0.53
CA ILE A 149 -3.74 18.37 2.00
C ILE A 149 -5.03 18.88 2.63
N LYS A 150 -5.70 19.83 1.97
CA LYS A 150 -7.00 20.36 2.41
C LYS A 150 -8.05 19.26 2.53
N ILE A 151 -8.11 18.36 1.56
CA ILE A 151 -9.06 17.22 1.58
C ILE A 151 -8.74 16.28 2.76
N SER A 152 -7.45 16.10 3.07
CA SER A 152 -7.01 15.19 4.13
C SER A 152 -7.29 15.70 5.54
N LEU A 153 -7.39 17.01 5.78
CA LEU A 153 -7.57 17.55 7.13
C LEU A 153 -8.85 17.08 7.82
N THR A 154 -9.98 17.13 7.12
CA THR A 154 -11.25 16.66 7.69
C THR A 154 -11.21 15.16 7.96
N ALA A 155 -10.56 14.39 7.08
CA ALA A 155 -10.36 12.96 7.27
C ALA A 155 -9.43 12.65 8.46
N TYR A 156 -8.45 13.52 8.74
CA TYR A 156 -7.55 13.38 9.88
C TYR A 156 -8.30 13.48 11.22
N SER A 157 -9.17 14.47 11.38
CA SER A 157 -10.03 14.59 12.57
C SER A 157 -10.93 13.37 12.76
N LEU A 158 -11.52 12.85 11.68
CA LEU A 158 -12.34 11.65 11.73
C LEU A 158 -11.52 10.39 12.08
N THR A 159 -10.29 10.31 11.58
CA THR A 159 -9.35 9.22 11.93
C THR A 159 -9.08 9.19 13.43
N ALA A 160 -8.85 10.36 14.04
CA ALA A 160 -8.62 10.50 15.49
C ALA A 160 -9.83 10.04 16.32
N ILE A 161 -11.05 10.45 15.91
CA ILE A 161 -12.30 10.02 16.55
C ILE A 161 -12.45 8.50 16.45
N LEU A 162 -12.24 7.92 15.26
CA LEU A 162 -12.29 6.47 15.05
C LEU A 162 -11.22 5.72 15.86
N GLY A 163 -10.04 6.32 16.05
CA GLY A 163 -8.98 5.77 16.90
C GLY A 163 -9.38 5.76 18.38
N GLY A 164 -9.99 6.84 18.86
CA GLY A 164 -10.59 6.89 20.20
C GLY A 164 -11.67 5.82 20.39
N ILE A 165 -12.62 5.72 19.44
CA ILE A 165 -13.66 4.67 19.43
C ILE A 165 -13.03 3.27 19.45
N LEU A 166 -11.96 3.05 18.69
CA LEU A 166 -11.26 1.77 18.67
C LEU A 166 -10.64 1.43 20.05
N ILE A 167 -10.02 2.40 20.71
CA ILE A 167 -9.49 2.20 22.08
C ILE A 167 -10.64 1.89 23.06
N PHE A 168 -11.75 2.65 22.99
CA PHE A 168 -12.92 2.38 23.84
C PHE A 168 -13.51 0.99 23.59
N THR A 169 -13.58 0.53 22.34
CA THR A 169 -14.08 -0.82 22.03
C THR A 169 -13.15 -1.90 22.58
N PHE A 170 -11.82 -1.73 22.55
CA PHE A 170 -10.90 -2.65 23.22
C PHE A 170 -11.07 -2.67 24.75
N LEU A 171 -11.15 -1.51 25.39
CA LEU A 171 -11.30 -1.39 26.84
C LEU A 171 -12.63 -1.98 27.35
N THR A 172 -13.70 -1.85 26.56
CA THR A 172 -15.04 -2.31 26.96
C THR A 172 -15.33 -3.76 26.58
N LEU A 173 -14.88 -4.21 25.40
CA LEU A 173 -15.23 -5.53 24.87
C LEU A 173 -14.15 -6.61 25.12
N TYR A 174 -12.88 -6.22 25.23
CA TYR A 174 -11.74 -7.13 25.39
C TYR A 174 -10.72 -6.62 26.42
N PRO A 175 -11.15 -6.30 27.66
CA PRO A 175 -10.29 -5.67 28.67
C PRO A 175 -9.08 -6.52 29.06
N ALA A 176 -9.24 -7.84 29.19
CA ALA A 176 -8.15 -8.75 29.55
C ALA A 176 -7.05 -8.79 28.47
N PHE A 177 -7.46 -8.87 27.20
CA PHE A 177 -6.54 -8.85 26.06
C PHE A 177 -5.83 -7.51 25.94
N PHE A 178 -6.57 -6.40 25.97
CA PHE A 178 -5.97 -5.08 25.83
C PHE A 178 -5.08 -4.71 27.02
N GLY A 179 -5.44 -5.15 28.23
CA GLY A 179 -4.61 -5.00 29.43
C GLY A 179 -3.28 -5.75 29.31
N TYR A 180 -3.30 -6.99 28.81
CA TYR A 180 -2.08 -7.76 28.54
C TYR A 180 -1.20 -7.07 27.49
N LEU A 181 -1.77 -6.71 26.33
CA LEU A 181 -1.03 -6.01 25.27
C LEU A 181 -0.44 -4.69 25.78
N SER A 182 -1.24 -3.90 26.51
CA SER A 182 -0.79 -2.64 27.10
C SER A 182 0.32 -2.85 28.13
N SER A 183 0.32 -3.94 28.89
CA SER A 183 1.35 -4.23 29.89
C SER A 183 2.73 -4.48 29.27
N ILE A 184 2.78 -5.13 28.10
CA ILE A 184 4.03 -5.40 27.37
C ILE A 184 4.48 -4.14 26.63
N PHE A 185 3.55 -3.45 25.96
CA PHE A 185 3.86 -2.31 25.10
C PHE A 185 3.83 -0.94 25.81
N ARG A 186 3.82 -0.89 27.15
CA ARG A 186 3.75 0.38 27.91
C ARG A 186 4.65 1.51 27.35
N PRO A 187 5.97 1.33 27.18
CA PRO A 187 6.83 2.40 26.65
C PRO A 187 6.45 2.79 25.22
N VAL A 188 6.06 1.82 24.39
CA VAL A 188 5.67 2.04 22.99
C VAL A 188 4.37 2.84 22.90
N MET A 189 3.41 2.58 23.78
CA MET A 189 2.13 3.31 23.82
C MET A 189 2.34 4.80 24.13
N HIS A 190 3.25 5.13 25.04
CA HIS A 190 3.60 6.53 25.34
C HIS A 190 4.27 7.22 24.15
N ILE A 191 5.24 6.56 23.52
CA ILE A 191 5.90 7.08 22.31
C ILE A 191 4.88 7.28 21.20
N TYR A 192 3.97 6.33 21.00
CA TYR A 192 2.90 6.41 20.00
C TYR A 192 1.99 7.63 20.26
N ALA A 193 1.54 7.83 21.50
CA ALA A 193 0.70 8.98 21.85
C ALA A 193 1.41 10.33 21.63
N LEU A 194 2.68 10.45 22.03
CA LEU A 194 3.48 11.66 21.79
C LEU A 194 3.71 11.91 20.30
N THR A 195 4.00 10.85 19.54
CA THR A 195 4.22 10.91 18.09
C THR A 195 2.93 11.35 17.38
N PHE A 196 1.75 10.92 17.85
CA PHE A 196 0.46 11.35 17.32
C PHE A 196 0.18 12.84 17.55
N VAL A 197 0.56 13.38 18.71
CA VAL A 197 0.50 14.83 18.97
C VAL A 197 1.47 15.59 18.06
N ALA A 198 2.69 15.07 17.90
CA ALA A 198 3.69 15.66 17.01
C ALA A 198 3.24 15.65 15.54
N GLU A 199 2.61 14.57 15.08
CA GLU A 199 2.02 14.46 13.73
C GLU A 199 0.98 15.55 13.52
N SER A 200 0.04 15.64 14.46
CA SER A 200 -1.05 16.62 14.41
C SER A 200 -0.50 18.05 14.39
N GLY A 201 0.42 18.38 15.30
CA GLY A 201 1.05 19.70 15.35
C GLY A 201 1.79 20.05 14.05
N THR A 202 2.57 19.11 13.52
CA THR A 202 3.33 19.32 12.27
C THR A 202 2.39 19.49 11.07
N LEU A 203 1.33 18.69 10.98
CA LEU A 203 0.30 18.78 9.94
C LEU A 203 -0.40 20.14 9.94
N TYR A 204 -0.80 20.64 11.13
CA TYR A 204 -1.46 21.93 11.25
C TYR A 204 -0.56 23.09 10.89
N ILE A 205 0.71 23.07 11.31
CA ILE A 205 1.68 24.11 10.92
C ILE A 205 1.95 24.04 9.41
N TYR A 206 2.06 22.84 8.85
CA TYR A 206 2.24 22.65 7.40
C TYR A 206 1.06 23.24 6.62
N TYR A 207 -0.18 22.92 7.00
CA TYR A 207 -1.35 23.44 6.30
C TYR A 207 -1.55 24.96 6.48
N TYR A 208 -1.59 25.44 7.73
CA TYR A 208 -1.85 26.87 7.98
C TYR A 208 -0.66 27.76 7.67
N GLY A 209 0.55 27.19 7.60
CA GLY A 209 1.77 27.87 7.19
C GLY A 209 1.89 28.08 5.68
N TRP A 210 1.03 27.46 4.86
CA TRP A 210 1.14 27.47 3.40
C TRP A 210 1.24 28.88 2.82
N ASP A 211 0.37 29.80 3.26
CA ASP A 211 0.33 31.18 2.75
C ASP A 211 1.56 32.01 3.14
N LYS A 212 2.11 31.75 4.32
CA LYS A 212 3.29 32.47 4.84
C LYS A 212 4.61 31.93 4.28
N MET A 213 4.64 30.66 3.86
CA MET A 213 5.85 29.97 3.42
C MET A 213 5.85 29.65 1.91
N LYS A 214 5.32 30.56 1.08
CA LYS A 214 5.21 30.36 -0.38
C LYS A 214 6.52 30.50 -1.16
N GLU A 215 7.47 31.29 -0.66
CA GLU A 215 8.62 31.73 -1.45
C GLU A 215 9.96 31.59 -0.73
N GLY A 216 11.04 31.55 -1.51
CA GLY A 216 12.42 31.61 -1.01
C GLY A 216 12.81 30.46 -0.07
N LEU A 217 13.53 30.79 1.00
CA LEU A 217 13.97 29.84 2.04
C LEU A 217 12.77 29.24 2.79
N LEU A 218 11.73 30.03 3.02
CA LEU A 218 10.53 29.58 3.73
C LEU A 218 9.84 28.43 2.99
N LYS A 219 9.87 28.43 1.66
CA LYS A 219 9.32 27.31 0.87
C LYS A 219 10.09 26.00 1.06
N TRP A 220 11.41 26.07 1.23
CA TRP A 220 12.22 24.89 1.58
C TRP A 220 11.97 24.42 3.02
N ILE A 221 11.70 25.34 3.94
CA ILE A 221 11.29 25.01 5.31
C ILE A 221 9.93 24.30 5.27
N HIS A 222 8.96 24.82 4.53
CA HIS A 222 7.64 24.19 4.35
C HIS A 222 7.75 22.77 3.78
N LEU A 223 8.56 22.58 2.73
CA LEU A 223 8.84 21.24 2.20
C LEU A 223 9.51 20.33 3.25
N SER A 224 10.46 20.85 4.03
CA SER A 224 11.15 20.08 5.07
C SER A 224 10.18 19.65 6.18
N MET A 225 9.19 20.48 6.52
CA MET A 225 8.10 20.11 7.43
C MET A 225 7.27 18.94 6.89
N SER A 226 7.02 18.92 5.57
CA SER A 226 6.38 17.77 4.91
C SER A 226 7.19 16.48 5.09
N VAL A 227 8.53 16.55 5.00
CA VAL A 227 9.40 15.39 5.27
C VAL A 227 9.27 14.93 6.72
N ILE A 228 9.34 15.85 7.68
CA ILE A 228 9.20 15.54 9.11
C ILE A 228 7.84 14.89 9.37
N LEU A 229 6.76 15.46 8.84
CA LEU A 229 5.41 14.92 8.95
C LEU A 229 5.35 13.46 8.44
N ASN A 230 5.94 13.18 7.29
CA ASN A 230 5.95 11.85 6.72
C ASN A 230 6.80 10.84 7.51
N VAL A 231 7.91 11.28 8.12
CA VAL A 231 8.72 10.45 9.02
C VAL A 231 7.91 10.08 10.27
N ILE A 232 7.23 11.07 10.86
CA ILE A 232 6.38 10.88 12.05
C ILE A 232 5.21 9.93 11.73
N GLY A 233 4.50 10.15 10.62
CA GLY A 233 3.40 9.27 10.20
C GLY A 233 3.86 7.84 9.90
N THR A 234 5.03 7.69 9.25
CA THR A 234 5.62 6.36 8.99
C THR A 234 6.00 5.67 10.30
N LEU A 235 6.58 6.39 11.25
CA LEU A 235 6.88 5.87 12.59
C LEU A 235 5.61 5.40 13.31
N LEU A 236 4.52 6.18 13.30
CA LEU A 236 3.23 5.76 13.86
C LEU A 236 2.73 4.47 13.23
N MET A 237 2.81 4.35 11.90
CA MET A 237 2.42 3.13 11.21
C MET A 237 3.28 1.93 11.65
N MET A 238 4.60 2.11 11.79
CA MET A 238 5.52 1.05 12.21
C MET A 238 5.28 0.61 13.66
N LEU A 239 5.04 1.56 14.57
CA LEU A 239 4.62 1.27 15.93
C LEU A 239 3.28 0.52 15.93
N ALA A 240 2.31 0.95 15.12
CA ALA A 240 1.03 0.27 14.96
C ALA A 240 1.16 -1.17 14.45
N ASN A 241 2.09 -1.39 13.53
CA ASN A 241 2.42 -2.72 13.02
C ASN A 241 3.09 -3.62 14.04
N SER A 242 3.68 -3.06 15.09
CA SER A 242 4.28 -3.84 16.18
C SER A 242 3.21 -4.63 16.93
N TRP A 243 2.05 -4.03 17.21
CA TRP A 243 0.94 -4.75 17.84
C TRP A 243 0.39 -5.86 16.94
N ILE A 244 0.14 -5.55 15.66
CA ILE A 244 -0.38 -6.53 14.70
C ILE A 244 0.63 -7.68 14.48
N GLY A 245 1.91 -7.32 14.32
CA GLY A 245 3.02 -8.25 14.16
C GLY A 245 3.19 -9.15 15.39
N PHE A 246 3.06 -8.61 16.60
CA PHE A 246 3.10 -9.37 17.84
C PHE A 246 1.92 -10.32 17.99
N MET A 247 0.71 -9.90 17.64
CA MET A 247 -0.46 -10.78 17.67
C MET A 247 -0.31 -11.99 16.74
N MET A 248 0.33 -11.81 15.58
CA MET A 248 0.50 -12.88 14.59
C MET A 248 1.74 -13.75 14.82
N SER A 249 2.87 -13.12 15.14
CA SER A 249 4.16 -13.77 15.36
C SER A 249 4.81 -13.21 16.62
N PRO A 250 4.35 -13.61 17.83
CA PRO A 250 4.87 -13.06 19.07
C PRO A 250 6.38 -13.31 19.22
N ALA A 251 7.05 -12.32 19.80
CA ALA A 251 8.48 -12.33 20.13
C ALA A 251 8.71 -11.42 21.35
N GLY A 252 9.85 -11.53 22.03
CA GLY A 252 10.15 -10.81 23.27
C GLY A 252 9.44 -11.38 24.51
N VAL A 253 8.83 -12.55 24.39
CA VAL A 253 8.09 -13.25 25.45
C VAL A 253 8.50 -14.73 25.53
N ASP A 254 8.32 -15.35 26.69
CA ASP A 254 8.46 -16.80 26.85
C ASP A 254 7.18 -17.58 26.47
N GLU A 255 7.19 -18.91 26.63
CA GLU A 255 6.06 -19.80 26.31
C GLU A 255 4.79 -19.48 27.11
N GLN A 256 4.94 -18.87 28.28
CA GLN A 256 3.85 -18.40 29.13
C GLN A 256 3.39 -16.98 28.77
N GLY A 257 4.02 -16.33 27.79
CA GLY A 257 3.73 -14.96 27.41
C GLY A 257 4.32 -13.89 28.33
N ARG A 258 5.28 -14.24 29.19
CA ARG A 258 5.91 -13.27 30.10
C ARG A 258 6.92 -12.44 29.33
N PHE A 259 6.83 -11.12 29.48
CA PHE A 259 7.77 -10.18 28.85
C PHE A 259 9.19 -10.35 29.40
N LEU A 260 10.16 -10.44 28.50
CA LEU A 260 11.57 -10.74 28.81
C LEU A 260 12.48 -9.49 28.92
N GLY A 261 11.88 -8.31 29.08
CA GLY A 261 12.60 -7.05 29.33
C GLY A 261 13.16 -6.36 28.07
N ASN A 262 13.23 -7.03 26.92
CA ASN A 262 13.71 -6.45 25.67
C ASN A 262 12.55 -5.98 24.77
N ILE A 263 12.25 -4.68 24.80
CA ILE A 263 11.17 -4.10 24.00
C ILE A 263 11.42 -4.20 22.49
N TRP A 264 12.68 -4.19 22.05
CA TRP A 264 13.01 -4.33 20.63
C TRP A 264 12.58 -5.68 20.09
N HIS A 265 12.75 -6.76 20.86
CA HIS A 265 12.30 -8.10 20.45
C HIS A 265 10.78 -8.18 20.32
N VAL A 266 10.04 -7.45 21.16
CA VAL A 266 8.57 -7.36 21.07
C VAL A 266 8.11 -6.60 19.83
N ILE A 267 8.81 -5.52 19.48
CA ILE A 267 8.51 -4.69 18.31
C ILE A 267 8.89 -5.41 17.01
N HIS A 268 10.13 -5.88 16.93
CA HIS A 268 10.72 -6.46 15.74
C HIS A 268 10.40 -7.96 15.69
N THR A 269 9.17 -8.29 15.30
CA THR A 269 8.76 -9.67 15.11
C THR A 269 9.13 -10.20 13.71
N ALA A 270 9.01 -11.51 13.50
CA ALA A 270 9.25 -12.16 12.20
C ALA A 270 8.51 -11.46 11.04
N LEU A 271 7.31 -10.92 11.30
CA LEU A 271 6.44 -10.33 10.29
C LEU A 271 6.53 -8.81 10.22
N TRP A 272 7.26 -8.14 11.13
CA TRP A 272 7.16 -6.69 11.28
C TRP A 272 7.71 -5.92 10.06
N ASN A 273 8.92 -6.25 9.58
CA ASN A 273 9.49 -5.66 8.37
C ASN A 273 8.65 -5.88 7.10
N PRO A 274 8.28 -7.12 6.72
CA PRO A 274 7.47 -7.33 5.52
C PRO A 274 6.08 -6.69 5.65
N LEU A 275 5.51 -6.64 6.85
CA LEU A 275 4.24 -5.96 7.10
C LEU A 275 4.35 -4.44 6.91
N ASN A 276 5.42 -3.82 7.41
CA ASN A 276 5.69 -2.39 7.22
C ASN A 276 5.79 -2.04 5.73
N VAL A 277 6.59 -2.79 4.97
CA VAL A 277 6.77 -2.55 3.53
C VAL A 277 5.45 -2.73 2.78
N HIS A 278 4.72 -3.82 3.05
CA HIS A 278 3.43 -4.06 2.42
C HIS A 278 2.42 -2.94 2.75
N ARG A 279 2.37 -2.47 4.00
CA ARG A 279 1.42 -1.41 4.40
C ARG A 279 1.76 -0.06 3.82
N ILE A 280 3.03 0.33 3.70
CA ILE A 280 3.37 1.61 3.06
C ILE A 280 2.90 1.61 1.60
N LEU A 281 3.25 0.56 0.84
CA LEU A 281 2.83 0.44 -0.55
C LEU A 281 1.30 0.38 -0.67
N GLY A 282 0.64 -0.36 0.21
CA GLY A 282 -0.81 -0.51 0.23
C GLY A 282 -1.54 0.79 0.57
N ASN A 283 -1.09 1.50 1.60
CA ASN A 283 -1.67 2.78 2.02
C ASN A 283 -1.51 3.82 0.92
N MET A 284 -0.34 3.88 0.28
CA MET A 284 -0.09 4.78 -0.85
C MET A 284 -0.96 4.44 -2.06
N ALA A 285 -1.05 3.17 -2.46
CA ALA A 285 -1.92 2.78 -3.57
C ALA A 285 -3.40 3.11 -3.28
N PHE A 286 -3.87 2.82 -2.07
CA PHE A 286 -5.23 3.12 -1.60
C PHE A 286 -5.51 4.63 -1.57
N GLY A 287 -4.65 5.42 -0.93
CA GLY A 287 -4.83 6.86 -0.81
C GLY A 287 -4.86 7.54 -2.17
N GLY A 288 -4.00 7.11 -3.10
CA GLY A 288 -4.00 7.63 -4.47
C GLY A 288 -5.30 7.30 -5.19
N GLY A 289 -5.83 6.09 -4.99
CA GLY A 289 -7.14 5.69 -5.48
C GLY A 289 -8.28 6.55 -4.93
N VAL A 290 -8.29 6.82 -3.62
CA VAL A 290 -9.32 7.66 -2.97
C VAL A 290 -9.28 9.11 -3.50
N VAL A 291 -8.09 9.71 -3.62
CA VAL A 291 -7.95 11.06 -4.20
C VAL A 291 -8.35 11.07 -5.69
N ALA A 292 -8.01 10.02 -6.44
CA ALA A 292 -8.43 9.89 -7.84
C ALA A 292 -9.95 9.78 -7.95
N ALA A 293 -10.62 9.04 -7.05
CA ALA A 293 -12.07 8.95 -7.00
C ALA A 293 -12.74 10.28 -6.63
N TYR A 294 -12.15 11.05 -5.71
CA TYR A 294 -12.59 12.43 -5.46
C TYR A 294 -12.52 13.28 -6.72
N ALA A 295 -11.38 13.24 -7.43
CA ALA A 295 -11.19 13.97 -8.67
C ALA A 295 -12.19 13.52 -9.75
N ALA A 296 -12.46 12.21 -9.84
CA ALA A 296 -13.47 11.66 -10.75
C ALA A 296 -14.88 12.16 -10.45
N TYR A 297 -15.29 12.14 -9.17
CA TYR A 297 -16.57 12.71 -8.74
C TYR A 297 -16.68 14.19 -9.12
N ARG A 298 -15.64 14.98 -8.82
CA ARG A 298 -15.60 16.41 -9.12
C ARG A 298 -15.57 16.72 -10.61
N PHE A 299 -14.89 15.90 -11.41
CA PHE A 299 -14.92 15.97 -12.87
C PHE A 299 -16.34 15.78 -13.41
N LEU A 300 -17.07 14.78 -12.89
CA LEU A 300 -18.44 14.47 -13.30
C LEU A 300 -19.43 15.57 -12.88
N SER A 301 -19.20 16.21 -11.73
CA SER A 301 -20.04 17.31 -11.24
C SER A 301 -19.61 18.70 -11.75
N ALA A 302 -18.52 18.80 -12.51
CA ALA A 302 -17.93 20.07 -12.93
C ALA A 302 -18.89 20.85 -13.84
N LYS A 303 -19.11 22.13 -13.51
CA LYS A 303 -20.05 22.99 -14.26
C LYS A 303 -19.41 23.74 -15.42
N ASN A 304 -18.09 23.85 -15.42
CA ASN A 304 -17.33 24.52 -16.47
C ASN A 304 -16.12 23.69 -16.91
N ASP A 305 -15.60 24.00 -18.09
CA ASP A 305 -14.49 23.25 -18.70
C ASP A 305 -13.16 23.41 -17.95
N GLU A 306 -12.96 24.53 -17.24
CA GLU A 306 -11.74 24.78 -16.45
C GLU A 306 -11.69 23.89 -15.21
N GLU A 307 -12.79 23.81 -14.46
CA GLU A 307 -12.96 22.93 -13.31
C GLU A 307 -12.79 21.47 -13.75
N ARG A 308 -13.41 21.10 -14.89
CA ARG A 308 -13.28 19.77 -15.47
C ARG A 308 -11.82 19.45 -15.83
N ALA A 309 -11.10 20.38 -16.43
CA ALA A 309 -9.69 20.22 -16.77
C ALA A 309 -8.78 20.12 -15.52
N HIS A 310 -9.08 20.88 -14.47
CA HIS A 310 -8.36 20.80 -13.20
C HIS A 310 -8.53 19.42 -12.56
N TYR A 311 -9.76 18.92 -12.43
CA TYR A 311 -10.02 17.62 -11.82
C TYR A 311 -9.55 16.45 -12.69
N ASP A 312 -9.53 16.61 -14.01
CA ASP A 312 -8.91 15.63 -14.90
C ASP A 312 -7.39 15.51 -14.66
N TRP A 313 -6.72 16.66 -14.48
CA TRP A 313 -5.30 16.70 -14.12
C TRP A 313 -5.05 16.10 -12.73
N MET A 314 -5.88 16.47 -11.75
CA MET A 314 -5.82 15.96 -10.39
C MET A 314 -5.96 14.42 -10.37
N GLY A 315 -6.98 13.89 -11.04
CA GLY A 315 -7.22 12.46 -11.15
C GLY A 315 -6.06 11.73 -11.82
N TYR A 316 -5.47 12.32 -12.88
CA TYR A 316 -4.29 11.75 -13.52
C TYR A 316 -3.07 11.66 -12.60
N ILE A 317 -2.77 12.70 -11.82
CA ILE A 317 -1.63 12.69 -10.89
C ILE A 317 -1.87 11.68 -9.77
N ALA A 318 -3.06 11.71 -9.14
CA ALA A 318 -3.44 10.78 -8.08
C ALA A 318 -3.39 9.32 -8.56
N MET A 319 -3.91 9.06 -9.76
CA MET A 319 -3.87 7.75 -10.40
C MET A 319 -2.44 7.29 -10.72
N SER A 320 -1.59 8.18 -11.22
CA SER A 320 -0.19 7.86 -11.50
C SER A 320 0.58 7.50 -10.22
N LEU A 321 0.32 8.22 -9.13
CA LEU A 321 0.88 7.91 -7.81
C LEU A 321 0.34 6.57 -7.30
N ALA A 322 -0.97 6.33 -7.36
CA ALA A 322 -1.58 5.06 -6.95
C ALA A 322 -0.96 3.86 -7.68
N VAL A 323 -0.79 3.97 -9.00
CA VAL A 323 -0.23 2.91 -9.84
C VAL A 323 1.24 2.68 -9.54
N ALA A 324 2.02 3.74 -9.30
CA ALA A 324 3.43 3.62 -8.95
C ALA A 324 3.66 2.77 -7.69
N PHE A 325 2.75 2.83 -6.71
CA PHE A 325 2.79 2.01 -5.50
C PHE A 325 2.03 0.67 -5.64
N LEU A 326 1.03 0.58 -6.53
CA LEU A 326 0.33 -0.68 -6.85
C LEU A 326 1.26 -1.69 -7.53
N ILE A 327 2.13 -1.27 -8.45
CA ILE A 327 2.99 -2.18 -9.20
C ILE A 327 3.90 -3.03 -8.27
N PRO A 328 4.62 -2.46 -7.28
CA PRO A 328 5.44 -3.24 -6.36
C PRO A 328 4.65 -3.95 -5.24
N LEU A 329 3.39 -3.57 -4.99
CA LEU A 329 2.58 -4.09 -3.88
C LEU A 329 2.38 -5.63 -3.89
N PRO A 330 2.08 -6.29 -5.03
CA PRO A 330 2.00 -7.75 -5.09
C PRO A 330 3.28 -8.45 -4.60
N PHE A 331 4.46 -7.87 -4.85
CA PHE A 331 5.72 -8.45 -4.42
C PHE A 331 5.93 -8.31 -2.90
N ALA A 332 5.59 -7.16 -2.32
CA ALA A 332 5.61 -6.99 -0.88
C ALA A 332 4.58 -7.91 -0.18
N GLY A 333 3.41 -8.12 -0.79
CA GLY A 333 2.43 -9.09 -0.33
C GLY A 333 2.95 -10.53 -0.39
N TYR A 334 3.64 -10.90 -1.47
CA TYR A 334 4.27 -12.21 -1.60
C TYR A 334 5.36 -12.43 -0.53
N TRP A 335 6.23 -11.43 -0.32
CA TRP A 335 7.24 -11.48 0.73
C TRP A 335 6.59 -11.69 2.11
N LEU A 336 5.56 -10.92 2.44
CA LEU A 336 4.82 -11.09 3.69
C LEU A 336 4.24 -12.50 3.85
N MET A 337 3.60 -13.05 2.81
CA MET A 337 3.04 -14.40 2.89
C MET A 337 4.11 -15.49 3.00
N ARG A 338 5.27 -15.30 2.37
CA ARG A 338 6.42 -16.20 2.53
C ARG A 338 6.90 -16.23 3.98
N GLU A 339 7.02 -15.06 4.63
CA GLU A 339 7.44 -15.00 6.04
C GLU A 339 6.38 -15.59 6.99
N VAL A 340 5.08 -15.42 6.70
CA VAL A 340 4.02 -16.11 7.46
C VAL A 340 4.17 -17.62 7.38
N TYR A 341 4.41 -18.16 6.18
CA TYR A 341 4.62 -19.59 5.97
C TYR A 341 5.88 -20.10 6.68
N ALA A 342 6.98 -19.35 6.58
CA ALA A 342 8.25 -19.70 7.22
C ALA A 342 8.17 -19.65 8.76
N TYR A 343 7.40 -18.70 9.30
CA TYR A 343 7.15 -18.61 10.73
C TYR A 343 6.32 -19.81 11.22
N ARG A 344 5.19 -20.10 10.55
CA ARG A 344 4.33 -21.26 10.86
C ARG A 344 3.68 -21.83 9.61
N GLN A 345 4.07 -23.06 9.27
CA GLN A 345 3.51 -23.79 8.13
C GLN A 345 1.97 -23.95 8.24
N GLN A 346 1.43 -24.17 9.44
CA GLN A 346 -0.01 -24.29 9.65
C GLN A 346 -0.79 -23.04 9.21
N MET A 347 -0.28 -21.85 9.51
CA MET A 347 -0.90 -20.60 9.05
C MET A 347 -0.92 -20.53 7.52
N GLY A 348 0.19 -20.93 6.89
CA GLY A 348 0.29 -21.03 5.44
C GLY A 348 -0.73 -21.99 4.81
N ILE A 349 -0.90 -23.18 5.40
CA ILE A 349 -1.89 -24.16 4.94
C ILE A 349 -3.31 -23.60 5.06
N THR A 350 -3.66 -22.98 6.20
CA THR A 350 -4.98 -22.35 6.41
C THR A 350 -5.29 -21.27 5.37
N LEU A 351 -4.30 -20.48 4.98
CA LEU A 351 -4.44 -19.41 3.99
C LEU A 351 -4.62 -19.94 2.55
N MET A 352 -3.75 -20.84 2.10
CA MET A 352 -3.64 -21.19 0.68
C MET A 352 -4.37 -22.48 0.26
N GLY A 353 -4.59 -23.42 1.19
CA GLY A 353 -5.22 -24.71 0.89
C GLY A 353 -6.38 -25.08 1.82
N GLY A 354 -6.66 -24.26 2.83
CA GLY A 354 -7.68 -24.53 3.85
C GLY A 354 -8.92 -23.65 3.73
N LEU A 355 -9.53 -23.37 4.89
CA LEU A 355 -10.80 -22.66 5.01
C LEU A 355 -10.83 -21.26 4.36
N LEU A 356 -9.67 -20.61 4.18
CA LEU A 356 -9.58 -19.26 3.62
C LEU A 356 -9.20 -19.23 2.12
N ALA A 357 -8.99 -20.39 1.48
CA ALA A 357 -8.51 -20.44 0.09
C ALA A 357 -9.44 -19.70 -0.90
N TRP A 358 -10.75 -19.79 -0.72
CA TRP A 358 -11.71 -19.06 -1.56
C TRP A 358 -11.70 -17.55 -1.36
N LEU A 359 -11.35 -17.07 -0.16
CA LEU A 359 -11.15 -15.64 0.07
C LEU A 359 -9.90 -15.15 -0.68
N PHE A 360 -8.86 -15.98 -0.83
CA PHE A 360 -7.71 -15.68 -1.70
C PHE A 360 -8.08 -15.67 -3.18
N ILE A 361 -9.07 -16.46 -3.62
CA ILE A 361 -9.56 -16.39 -5.00
C ILE A 361 -10.36 -15.09 -5.22
N ILE A 362 -11.20 -14.69 -4.26
CA ILE A 362 -11.85 -13.38 -4.28
C ILE A 362 -10.80 -12.25 -4.33
N GLN A 363 -9.75 -12.36 -3.51
CA GLN A 363 -8.62 -11.44 -3.56
C GLN A 363 -7.96 -11.39 -4.95
N ALA A 364 -7.70 -12.55 -5.57
CA ALA A 364 -7.11 -12.62 -6.90
C ALA A 364 -7.98 -11.92 -7.96
N THR A 365 -9.30 -12.13 -7.89
CA THR A 365 -10.29 -11.45 -8.75
C THR A 365 -10.18 -9.93 -8.60
N MET A 366 -10.09 -9.43 -7.37
CA MET A 366 -10.00 -8.01 -7.10
C MET A 366 -8.67 -7.39 -7.56
N ILE A 367 -7.55 -8.10 -7.42
CA ILE A 367 -6.27 -7.66 -8.01
C ILE A 367 -6.40 -7.52 -9.53
N GLY A 368 -7.07 -8.46 -10.20
CA GLY A 368 -7.34 -8.37 -11.63
C GLY A 368 -8.18 -7.15 -12.00
N ILE A 369 -9.24 -6.86 -11.22
CA ILE A 369 -10.04 -5.63 -11.39
C ILE A 369 -9.16 -4.38 -11.24
N LEU A 370 -8.24 -4.34 -10.27
CA LEU A 370 -7.35 -3.20 -10.08
C LEU A 370 -6.48 -2.93 -11.32
N PHE A 371 -5.83 -3.97 -11.85
CA PHE A 371 -5.00 -3.82 -13.04
C PHE A 371 -5.83 -3.56 -14.29
N LEU A 372 -7.00 -4.18 -14.46
CA LEU A 372 -7.87 -3.95 -15.61
C LEU A 372 -8.41 -2.51 -15.63
N SER A 373 -8.93 -2.01 -14.49
CA SER A 373 -9.40 -0.63 -14.36
C SER A 373 -8.27 0.38 -14.57
N THR A 374 -7.06 0.06 -14.08
CA THR A 374 -5.87 0.87 -14.32
C THR A 374 -5.53 1.00 -15.80
N ASN A 375 -5.44 -0.13 -16.50
CA ASN A 375 -5.13 -0.14 -17.92
C ASN A 375 -6.25 0.52 -18.73
N TYR A 376 -7.51 0.25 -18.40
CA TYR A 376 -8.65 0.87 -19.05
C TYR A 376 -8.65 2.39 -18.91
N TYR A 377 -8.37 2.92 -17.71
CA TYR A 377 -8.20 4.36 -17.50
C TYR A 377 -7.10 4.93 -18.40
N LEU A 378 -5.91 4.31 -18.43
CA LEU A 378 -4.79 4.77 -19.26
C LEU A 378 -5.13 4.76 -20.75
N TRP A 379 -5.86 3.75 -21.22
CA TRP A 379 -6.33 3.66 -22.61
C TRP A 379 -7.34 4.75 -22.96
N GLN A 380 -8.29 5.05 -22.06
CA GLN A 380 -9.21 6.18 -22.26
C GLN A 380 -8.45 7.52 -22.23
N ALA A 381 -7.41 7.63 -21.39
CA ALA A 381 -6.59 8.81 -21.29
C ALA A 381 -5.71 9.06 -22.53
N LEU A 382 -5.48 8.05 -23.39
CA LEU A 382 -4.88 8.26 -24.72
C LEU A 382 -5.80 9.08 -25.62
N GLY A 383 -7.13 9.00 -25.45
CA GLY A 383 -8.10 9.72 -26.29
C GLY A 383 -8.03 11.26 -26.17
N ARG A 384 -7.42 11.80 -25.11
CA ARG A 384 -7.20 13.25 -24.93
C ARG A 384 -5.83 13.74 -25.41
N MET A 385 -5.04 12.88 -26.05
CA MET A 385 -3.65 13.17 -26.46
C MET A 385 -3.52 13.11 -27.99
N SER A 386 -3.12 14.21 -28.62
CA SER A 386 -2.87 14.25 -30.06
C SER A 386 -1.72 13.34 -30.47
N GLY A 387 -1.93 12.46 -31.45
CA GLY A 387 -0.93 11.50 -31.93
C GLY A 387 -0.93 10.15 -31.19
N ALA A 388 -1.84 9.97 -30.24
CA ALA A 388 -1.99 8.72 -29.51
C ALA A 388 -2.76 7.63 -30.29
N GLU A 389 -3.39 7.98 -31.41
CA GLU A 389 -4.14 7.06 -32.29
C GLU A 389 -3.27 5.88 -32.74
N ARG A 390 -1.95 6.11 -32.90
CA ARG A 390 -0.95 5.09 -33.23
C ARG A 390 -0.90 3.92 -32.23
N PHE A 391 -1.24 4.17 -30.96
CA PHE A 391 -1.25 3.16 -29.91
C PHE A 391 -2.61 2.48 -29.76
N GLN A 392 -3.71 3.17 -30.11
CA GLN A 392 -5.06 2.66 -29.88
C GLN A 392 -5.34 1.32 -30.58
N LYS A 393 -4.83 1.14 -31.81
CA LYS A 393 -5.02 -0.10 -32.59
C LYS A 393 -4.48 -1.36 -31.91
N TYR A 394 -3.54 -1.21 -30.98
CA TYR A 394 -2.91 -2.33 -30.30
C TYR A 394 -3.55 -2.68 -28.95
N ILE A 395 -4.45 -1.84 -28.42
CA ILE A 395 -5.10 -2.05 -27.12
C ILE A 395 -5.77 -3.44 -27.05
N LYS A 396 -6.36 -3.92 -28.16
CA LYS A 396 -6.99 -5.25 -28.23
C LYS A 396 -6.04 -6.40 -27.86
N TYR A 397 -4.76 -6.29 -28.18
CA TYR A 397 -3.77 -7.31 -27.82
C TYR A 397 -3.42 -7.25 -26.32
N PHE A 398 -3.34 -6.05 -25.74
CA PHE A 398 -3.14 -5.91 -24.29
C PHE A 398 -4.34 -6.43 -23.52
N VAL A 399 -5.56 -6.16 -23.97
CA VAL A 399 -6.78 -6.74 -23.39
C VAL A 399 -6.70 -8.27 -23.42
N PHE A 400 -6.37 -8.86 -24.56
CA PHE A 400 -6.25 -10.32 -24.69
C PHE A 400 -5.22 -10.89 -23.69
N ILE A 401 -4.02 -10.33 -23.64
CA ILE A 401 -2.96 -10.78 -22.70
C ILE A 401 -3.41 -10.63 -21.24
N LEU A 402 -4.03 -9.50 -20.89
CA LEU A 402 -4.55 -9.26 -19.53
C LEU A 402 -5.64 -10.25 -19.16
N VAL A 403 -6.58 -10.54 -20.08
CA VAL A 403 -7.66 -11.51 -19.84
C VAL A 403 -7.11 -12.93 -19.69
N CYS A 404 -6.20 -13.36 -20.56
CA CYS A 404 -5.55 -14.67 -20.42
C CYS A 404 -4.79 -14.80 -19.10
N GLY A 405 -3.98 -13.80 -18.76
CA GLY A 405 -3.26 -13.76 -17.48
C GLY A 405 -4.22 -13.77 -16.29
N PHE A 406 -5.35 -13.06 -16.39
CA PHE A 406 -6.37 -12.99 -15.34
C PHE A 406 -7.09 -14.33 -15.15
N LEU A 407 -7.51 -14.99 -16.23
CA LEU A 407 -8.16 -16.30 -16.18
C LEU A 407 -7.26 -17.34 -15.51
N ILE A 408 -5.96 -17.35 -15.84
CA ILE A 408 -4.99 -18.21 -15.16
C ILE A 408 -4.89 -17.84 -13.67
N PHE A 409 -4.78 -16.55 -13.36
CA PHE A 409 -4.57 -16.08 -12.00
C PHE A 409 -5.73 -16.42 -11.05
N ILE A 410 -6.98 -16.30 -11.51
CA ILE A 410 -8.18 -16.57 -10.70
C ILE A 410 -8.53 -18.05 -10.57
N THR A 411 -7.94 -18.94 -11.38
CA THR A 411 -8.32 -20.36 -11.36
C THR A 411 -8.00 -20.98 -9.99
N PRO A 412 -8.97 -21.61 -9.29
CA PRO A 412 -8.73 -22.21 -7.98
C PRO A 412 -8.03 -23.56 -8.09
N HIS A 413 -7.25 -23.91 -7.06
CA HIS A 413 -6.61 -25.22 -6.95
C HIS A 413 -7.61 -26.32 -6.52
N THR A 414 -8.59 -25.95 -5.70
CA THR A 414 -9.62 -26.83 -5.16
C THR A 414 -10.98 -26.20 -5.43
N MET A 415 -11.87 -26.95 -6.06
CA MET A 415 -13.20 -26.48 -6.44
C MET A 415 -14.21 -26.80 -5.32
N VAL A 416 -15.21 -25.94 -5.08
CA VAL A 416 -16.33 -26.29 -4.19
C VAL A 416 -17.24 -27.21 -4.98
N MET A 417 -17.48 -28.39 -4.45
CA MET A 417 -18.24 -29.45 -5.11
C MET A 417 -19.16 -30.15 -4.14
N THR A 418 -20.24 -30.66 -4.67
CA THR A 418 -21.05 -31.69 -4.03
C THR A 418 -20.29 -33.02 -3.98
N PRO A 419 -20.64 -33.95 -3.07
CA PRO A 419 -20.04 -35.27 -3.03
C PRO A 419 -20.14 -36.06 -4.35
N ALA A 420 -21.22 -35.84 -5.12
CA ALA A 420 -21.42 -36.47 -6.42
C ALA A 420 -20.42 -35.97 -7.47
N GLU A 421 -20.20 -34.65 -7.54
CA GLU A 421 -19.21 -34.06 -8.44
C GLU A 421 -17.78 -34.45 -8.05
N LEU A 422 -17.48 -34.52 -6.75
CA LEU A 422 -16.20 -35.00 -6.25
C LEU A 422 -15.91 -36.44 -6.71
N LYS A 423 -16.92 -37.32 -6.62
CA LYS A 423 -16.81 -38.70 -7.10
C LYS A 423 -16.63 -38.75 -8.61
N ALA A 424 -17.36 -37.93 -9.36
CA ALA A 424 -17.26 -37.86 -10.82
C ALA A 424 -15.89 -37.37 -11.32
N MET A 425 -15.25 -36.45 -10.57
CA MET A 425 -13.90 -35.95 -10.91
C MET A 425 -12.76 -36.85 -10.44
N GLY A 426 -13.03 -37.87 -9.63
CA GLY A 426 -11.99 -38.76 -9.11
C GLY A 426 -11.06 -38.11 -8.08
N GLY A 427 -11.42 -36.96 -7.51
CA GLY A 427 -10.62 -36.26 -6.51
C GLY A 427 -11.03 -34.80 -6.27
N GLN A 428 -10.42 -34.15 -5.27
CA GLN A 428 -10.69 -32.73 -4.93
C GLN A 428 -10.13 -31.72 -5.95
N GLN A 429 -9.26 -32.18 -6.86
CA GLN A 429 -8.59 -31.35 -7.83
C GLN A 429 -9.04 -31.75 -9.24
N HIS A 430 -9.51 -30.77 -10.00
CA HIS A 430 -9.87 -31.01 -11.39
C HIS A 430 -8.60 -31.30 -12.22
N PRO A 431 -8.55 -32.36 -13.04
CA PRO A 431 -7.33 -32.80 -13.74
C PRO A 431 -6.66 -31.72 -14.62
N VAL A 432 -7.47 -30.86 -15.24
CA VAL A 432 -7.01 -29.73 -16.06
C VAL A 432 -6.91 -28.43 -15.26
N LEU A 433 -8.03 -27.94 -14.70
CA LEU A 433 -8.09 -26.64 -14.02
C LEU A 433 -7.24 -26.57 -12.74
N GLY A 434 -7.09 -27.67 -12.02
CA GLY A 434 -6.26 -27.73 -10.81
C GLY A 434 -4.81 -27.32 -11.06
N ASN A 435 -4.29 -27.58 -12.26
CA ASN A 435 -2.93 -27.19 -12.65
C ASN A 435 -2.77 -25.67 -12.70
N TYR A 436 -3.77 -24.92 -13.18
CA TYR A 436 -3.71 -23.45 -13.16
C TYR A 436 -3.90 -22.86 -11.75
N GLY A 437 -4.38 -23.67 -10.81
CA GLY A 437 -4.49 -23.30 -9.40
C GLY A 437 -3.18 -23.29 -8.63
N VAL A 438 -2.08 -23.83 -9.18
CA VAL A 438 -0.79 -23.88 -8.49
C VAL A 438 -0.09 -22.52 -8.50
N MET A 439 0.77 -22.28 -7.49
CA MET A 439 1.51 -21.01 -7.35
C MET A 439 2.36 -20.65 -8.58
N SER A 440 2.89 -21.64 -9.31
CA SER A 440 3.66 -21.40 -10.55
C SER A 440 2.84 -20.68 -11.61
N ALA A 441 1.63 -21.18 -11.88
CA ALA A 441 0.71 -20.64 -12.87
C ALA A 441 0.22 -19.24 -12.46
N LYS A 442 -0.19 -19.10 -11.18
CA LYS A 442 -0.64 -17.83 -10.62
C LYS A 442 0.43 -16.75 -10.70
N ASN A 443 1.68 -17.09 -10.35
CA ASN A 443 2.81 -16.16 -10.46
C ASN A 443 3.07 -15.75 -11.92
N GLY A 444 2.98 -16.68 -12.86
CA GLY A 444 3.08 -16.37 -14.28
C GLY A 444 1.99 -15.39 -14.73
N GLY A 445 0.73 -15.69 -14.42
CA GLY A 445 -0.43 -14.87 -14.78
C GLY A 445 -0.32 -13.44 -14.25
N ILE A 446 0.01 -13.26 -12.96
CA ILE A 446 0.11 -11.92 -12.37
C ILE A 446 1.32 -11.13 -12.91
N ASN A 447 2.48 -11.76 -13.11
CA ASN A 447 3.65 -11.07 -13.67
C ASN A 447 3.43 -10.64 -15.13
N VAL A 448 2.68 -11.43 -15.91
CA VAL A 448 2.23 -11.05 -17.26
C VAL A 448 1.30 -9.84 -17.21
N ILE A 449 0.34 -9.81 -16.28
CA ILE A 449 -0.57 -8.67 -16.08
C ILE A 449 0.21 -7.40 -15.72
N ILE A 450 1.12 -7.48 -14.76
CA ILE A 450 1.92 -6.34 -14.30
C ILE A 450 2.83 -5.84 -15.43
N THR A 451 3.54 -6.73 -16.11
CA THR A 451 4.43 -6.38 -17.24
C THR A 451 3.67 -5.66 -18.36
N THR A 452 2.45 -6.12 -18.65
CA THR A 452 1.56 -5.48 -19.63
C THR A 452 1.13 -4.09 -19.17
N THR A 453 0.86 -3.92 -17.88
CA THR A 453 0.50 -2.62 -17.27
C THR A 453 1.66 -1.62 -17.37
N VAL A 454 2.90 -2.08 -17.10
CA VAL A 454 4.11 -1.26 -17.29
C VAL A 454 4.24 -0.81 -18.75
N LEU A 455 4.02 -1.72 -19.70
CA LEU A 455 4.07 -1.38 -21.13
C LEU A 455 2.99 -0.36 -21.52
N THR A 456 1.75 -0.52 -21.04
CA THR A 456 0.67 0.47 -21.22
C THR A 456 1.08 1.84 -20.69
N PHE A 457 1.75 1.90 -19.54
CA PHE A 457 2.20 3.16 -18.95
C PHE A 457 3.30 3.83 -19.79
N ILE A 458 4.27 3.06 -20.30
CA ILE A 458 5.31 3.56 -21.22
C ILE A 458 4.68 4.15 -22.48
N TRP A 459 3.67 3.49 -23.05
CA TRP A 459 2.95 4.00 -24.21
C TRP A 459 2.15 5.25 -23.90
N TYR A 460 1.50 5.29 -22.75
CA TYR A 460 0.81 6.48 -22.26
C TYR A 460 1.76 7.69 -22.17
N GLN A 461 2.95 7.53 -21.58
CA GLN A 461 3.97 8.58 -21.52
C GLN A 461 4.44 9.08 -22.89
N ARG A 462 4.32 8.23 -23.92
CA ARG A 462 4.64 8.54 -25.32
C ARG A 462 3.44 9.09 -26.09
N GLY A 463 2.23 9.12 -25.54
CA GLY A 463 0.99 9.41 -26.28
C GLY A 463 1.10 10.62 -27.20
N ASN A 464 1.54 11.77 -26.66
CA ASN A 464 1.69 13.03 -27.39
C ASN A 464 3.15 13.40 -27.71
N LYS A 465 4.10 12.46 -27.55
CA LYS A 465 5.55 12.73 -27.66
C LYS A 465 6.24 11.79 -28.62
N ILE A 466 7.14 12.33 -29.44
CA ILE A 466 8.02 11.54 -30.31
C ILE A 466 9.46 11.69 -29.82
N PRO A 467 10.14 10.59 -29.45
CA PRO A 467 11.56 10.63 -29.10
C PRO A 467 12.38 11.29 -30.22
N ALA A 468 13.15 12.33 -29.87
CA ALA A 468 13.98 13.10 -30.83
C ALA A 468 15.47 12.73 -30.76
N VAL A 469 15.85 11.85 -29.83
CA VAL A 469 17.25 11.40 -29.65
C VAL A 469 17.73 10.57 -30.84
N SER A 470 19.00 10.71 -31.22
CA SER A 470 19.59 10.02 -32.38
C SER A 470 19.51 8.49 -32.29
N TRP A 471 19.63 7.95 -31.07
CA TRP A 471 19.56 6.52 -30.79
C TRP A 471 18.12 6.00 -30.60
N ALA A 472 17.09 6.79 -30.90
CA ALA A 472 15.69 6.42 -30.66
C ALA A 472 15.28 5.10 -31.33
N LYS A 473 15.78 4.83 -32.55
CA LYS A 473 15.54 3.56 -33.25
C LYS A 473 16.08 2.37 -32.46
N PHE A 474 17.35 2.44 -32.06
CA PHE A 474 17.99 1.40 -31.26
C PHE A 474 17.27 1.20 -29.91
N GLY A 475 16.96 2.30 -29.20
CA GLY A 475 16.26 2.24 -27.92
C GLY A 475 14.86 1.61 -28.02
N ASN A 476 14.13 1.85 -29.11
CA ASN A 476 12.83 1.23 -29.37
C ASN A 476 12.95 -0.28 -29.66
N ILE A 477 13.93 -0.67 -30.49
CA ILE A 477 14.18 -2.10 -30.79
C ILE A 477 14.57 -2.82 -29.50
N PHE A 478 15.53 -2.27 -28.75
CA PHE A 478 15.98 -2.83 -27.49
C PHE A 478 14.82 -3.00 -26.50
N MET A 479 13.99 -1.97 -26.33
CA MET A 479 12.82 -2.03 -25.45
C MET A 479 11.82 -3.11 -25.89
N GLY A 480 11.55 -3.22 -27.19
CA GLY A 480 10.67 -4.25 -27.74
C GLY A 480 11.21 -5.66 -27.49
N CYS A 481 12.50 -5.90 -27.77
CA CYS A 481 13.16 -7.17 -27.48
C CYS A 481 13.17 -7.48 -25.98
N PHE A 482 13.41 -6.48 -25.14
CA PHE A 482 13.44 -6.65 -23.68
C PHE A 482 12.07 -7.11 -23.14
N PHE A 483 10.99 -6.44 -23.55
CA PHE A 483 9.64 -6.86 -23.15
C PHE A 483 9.28 -8.25 -23.69
N PHE A 484 9.64 -8.56 -24.94
CA PHE A 484 9.43 -9.89 -25.50
C PHE A 484 10.15 -10.98 -24.70
N MET A 485 11.44 -10.81 -24.43
CA MET A 485 12.22 -11.74 -23.62
C MET A 485 11.71 -11.83 -22.18
N ALA A 486 11.20 -10.73 -21.62
CA ALA A 486 10.56 -10.74 -20.30
C ALA A 486 9.31 -11.63 -20.28
N TYR A 487 8.42 -11.52 -21.28
CA TYR A 487 7.26 -12.41 -21.39
C TYR A 487 7.67 -13.87 -21.56
N VAL A 488 8.64 -14.15 -22.44
CA VAL A 488 9.18 -15.50 -22.64
C VAL A 488 9.73 -16.06 -21.33
N ASN A 489 10.52 -15.29 -20.60
CA ASN A 489 11.09 -15.73 -19.32
C ASN A 489 10.01 -16.01 -18.27
N ILE A 490 9.04 -15.10 -18.10
CA ILE A 490 7.95 -15.27 -17.13
C ILE A 490 7.12 -16.52 -17.45
N ILE A 491 6.73 -16.69 -18.71
CA ILE A 491 5.92 -17.84 -19.16
C ILE A 491 6.73 -19.14 -19.05
N TRP A 492 8.00 -19.12 -19.46
CA TRP A 492 8.90 -20.28 -19.35
C TRP A 492 9.05 -20.73 -17.89
N LEU A 493 9.33 -19.80 -16.96
CA LEU A 493 9.47 -20.12 -15.54
C LEU A 493 8.15 -20.64 -14.94
N ALA A 494 7.01 -20.11 -15.38
CA ALA A 494 5.70 -20.61 -14.95
C ALA A 494 5.45 -22.05 -15.42
N VAL A 495 5.82 -22.39 -16.65
CA VAL A 495 5.73 -23.74 -17.21
C VAL A 495 6.74 -24.68 -16.55
N TYR A 496 7.99 -24.24 -16.42
CA TYR A 496 9.07 -25.01 -15.80
C TYR A 496 8.73 -25.41 -14.36
N GLY A 497 8.05 -24.54 -13.61
CA GLY A 497 7.63 -24.83 -12.25
C GLY A 497 6.69 -26.03 -12.10
N TYR A 498 6.02 -26.49 -13.16
CA TYR A 498 5.25 -27.74 -13.13
C TYR A 498 6.13 -28.98 -12.96
N TYR A 499 7.38 -28.93 -13.42
CA TYR A 499 8.30 -30.07 -13.43
C TYR A 499 9.19 -30.16 -12.19
N ILE A 500 9.02 -29.23 -11.23
CA ILE A 500 9.85 -29.14 -10.01
C ILE A 500 8.99 -29.44 -8.76
N PRO A 501 9.57 -30.07 -7.72
CA PRO A 501 8.95 -30.21 -6.41
C PRO A 501 8.40 -28.89 -5.84
N ALA A 502 7.26 -28.97 -5.15
CA ALA A 502 6.50 -27.81 -4.68
C ALA A 502 7.29 -26.91 -3.69
N ASN A 503 8.17 -27.49 -2.88
CA ASN A 503 9.02 -26.76 -1.93
C ASN A 503 10.04 -25.85 -2.65
N VAL A 504 10.56 -26.26 -3.80
CA VAL A 504 11.51 -25.46 -4.61
C VAL A 504 10.77 -24.52 -5.56
N ARG A 505 9.60 -24.92 -6.05
CA ARG A 505 8.74 -24.12 -6.95
C ARG A 505 8.46 -22.71 -6.41
N VAL A 506 8.30 -22.56 -5.10
CA VAL A 506 8.07 -21.26 -4.45
C VAL A 506 9.21 -20.27 -4.78
N GLY A 507 10.45 -20.74 -4.88
CA GLY A 507 11.61 -19.93 -5.22
C GLY A 507 11.62 -19.35 -6.64
N LEU A 508 10.89 -19.95 -7.59
CA LEU A 508 10.79 -19.46 -8.97
C LEU A 508 10.04 -18.12 -9.08
N SER A 509 9.36 -17.70 -8.03
CA SER A 509 8.76 -16.37 -7.95
C SER A 509 9.83 -15.27 -8.07
N VAL A 510 10.97 -15.40 -7.38
CA VAL A 510 12.02 -14.38 -7.33
C VAL A 510 12.52 -13.96 -8.71
N PRO A 511 12.93 -14.89 -9.62
CA PRO A 511 13.35 -14.52 -10.97
C PRO A 511 12.22 -13.94 -11.83
N GLN A 512 10.96 -14.38 -11.66
CA GLN A 512 9.81 -13.77 -12.36
C GLN A 512 9.59 -12.32 -11.90
N VAL A 513 9.65 -12.08 -10.58
CA VAL A 513 9.54 -10.75 -9.98
C VAL A 513 10.70 -9.86 -10.45
N ALA A 514 11.92 -10.36 -10.44
CA ALA A 514 13.10 -9.62 -10.91
C ALA A 514 12.95 -9.20 -12.37
N THR A 515 12.37 -10.06 -13.22
CA THR A 515 12.06 -9.75 -14.62
C THR A 515 11.06 -8.61 -14.72
N THR A 516 9.94 -8.70 -14.00
CA THR A 516 8.89 -7.67 -14.01
C THR A 516 9.40 -6.32 -13.48
N LEU A 517 10.16 -6.33 -12.38
CA LEU A 517 10.78 -5.12 -11.82
C LEU A 517 11.84 -4.53 -12.75
N SER A 518 12.58 -5.38 -13.48
CA SER A 518 13.53 -4.93 -14.51
C SER A 518 12.80 -4.23 -15.65
N CYS A 519 11.66 -4.75 -16.11
CA CYS A 519 10.80 -4.03 -17.06
C CYS A 519 10.33 -2.69 -16.50
N LEU A 520 9.89 -2.65 -15.23
CA LEU A 520 9.48 -1.40 -14.61
C LEU A 520 10.61 -0.38 -14.56
N PHE A 521 11.72 -0.69 -13.88
CA PHE A 521 12.74 0.31 -13.58
C PHE A 521 13.61 0.62 -14.80
N PHE A 522 14.15 -0.39 -15.47
CA PHE A 522 15.05 -0.14 -16.60
C PHE A 522 14.32 0.40 -17.81
N MET A 523 13.15 -0.15 -18.18
CA MET A 523 12.45 0.35 -19.37
C MET A 523 11.80 1.71 -19.13
N THR A 524 11.32 2.00 -17.91
CA THR A 524 10.84 3.36 -17.60
C THR A 524 11.98 4.36 -17.60
N ALA A 525 13.14 4.04 -17.02
CA ALA A 525 14.32 4.92 -17.05
C ALA A 525 14.84 5.15 -18.48
N LEU A 526 14.88 4.10 -19.29
CA LEU A 526 15.21 4.17 -20.71
C LEU A 526 14.20 5.05 -21.45
N ASN A 527 12.90 4.84 -21.21
CA ASN A 527 11.84 5.62 -21.82
C ASN A 527 11.96 7.12 -21.48
N LEU A 528 12.10 7.45 -20.20
CA LEU A 528 12.28 8.83 -19.74
C LEU A 528 13.54 9.47 -20.34
N SER A 529 14.60 8.69 -20.53
CA SER A 529 15.83 9.15 -21.19
C SER A 529 15.63 9.41 -22.69
N MET A 530 14.86 8.56 -23.38
CA MET A 530 14.49 8.76 -24.79
C MET A 530 13.56 9.96 -24.99
N LEU A 531 12.75 10.29 -23.98
CA LEU A 531 11.83 11.42 -24.03
C LEU A 531 12.50 12.78 -23.75
N LYS A 532 13.81 12.81 -23.46
CA LYS A 532 14.57 14.05 -23.31
C LYS A 532 14.61 14.80 -24.64
N GLY A 533 14.02 16.00 -24.66
CA GLY A 533 13.92 16.80 -25.88
C GLY A 533 12.94 16.25 -26.92
N ALA A 534 12.02 15.36 -26.53
CA ALA A 534 11.02 14.81 -27.43
C ALA A 534 10.18 15.91 -28.09
N LYS A 535 9.84 15.71 -29.37
CA LYS A 535 8.93 16.58 -30.10
C LYS A 535 7.51 16.34 -29.58
N GLU A 536 6.86 17.39 -29.10
CA GLU A 536 5.45 17.35 -28.73
C GLU A 536 4.59 17.46 -29.99
N ILE A 537 3.69 16.50 -30.20
CA ILE A 537 2.80 16.46 -31.36
C ILE A 537 1.65 17.46 -31.18
N GLY A 538 1.20 17.63 -29.94
CA GLY A 538 0.14 18.57 -29.57
C GLY A 538 -0.08 18.63 -28.06
N PRO A 539 -0.84 19.64 -27.59
CA PRO A 539 -1.18 19.78 -26.18
C PRO A 539 -2.12 18.65 -25.72
N ILE A 540 -2.06 18.32 -24.42
CA ILE A 540 -3.01 17.40 -23.81
C ILE A 540 -4.31 18.15 -23.54
N MET A 541 -5.43 17.62 -24.06
CA MET A 541 -6.75 18.22 -23.92
C MET A 541 -7.39 17.84 -22.57
N TRP A 542 -6.88 18.43 -21.48
CA TRP A 542 -7.43 18.23 -20.13
C TRP A 542 -8.92 18.56 -20.10
N GLY A 543 -9.71 17.70 -19.44
CA GLY A 543 -11.16 17.86 -19.36
C GLY A 543 -11.94 17.19 -20.50
N LYS A 544 -11.25 16.72 -21.55
CA LYS A 544 -11.88 16.05 -22.72
C LYS A 544 -11.71 14.52 -22.71
N ILE A 545 -11.30 13.93 -21.58
CA ILE A 545 -11.29 12.48 -21.40
C ILE A 545 -12.72 11.92 -21.35
N SER A 546 -12.91 10.67 -21.80
CA SER A 546 -14.20 9.98 -21.73
C SER A 546 -14.72 9.85 -20.31
N VAL A 547 -16.03 10.04 -20.11
CA VAL A 547 -16.74 9.81 -18.83
C VAL A 547 -16.51 8.38 -18.30
N ARG A 548 -16.36 7.39 -19.19
CA ARG A 548 -16.07 6.00 -18.82
C ARG A 548 -14.79 5.85 -18.01
N SER A 549 -13.81 6.73 -18.22
CA SER A 549 -12.56 6.73 -17.46
C SER A 549 -12.79 7.06 -15.97
N GLN A 550 -13.77 7.90 -15.66
CA GLN A 550 -14.06 8.33 -14.30
C GLN A 550 -14.74 7.21 -13.50
N TYR A 551 -15.65 6.46 -14.14
CA TYR A 551 -16.22 5.24 -13.54
C TYR A 551 -15.15 4.18 -13.30
N ALA A 552 -14.15 4.06 -14.17
CA ALA A 552 -13.04 3.13 -13.96
C ALA A 552 -12.17 3.53 -12.75
N ILE A 553 -11.93 4.83 -12.53
CA ILE A 553 -11.23 5.32 -11.34
C ILE A 553 -12.05 5.04 -10.07
N ILE A 554 -13.37 5.30 -10.09
CA ILE A 554 -14.24 5.01 -8.94
C ILE A 554 -14.22 3.51 -8.63
N MET A 555 -14.34 2.66 -9.66
CA MET A 555 -14.25 1.21 -9.51
C MET A 555 -12.90 0.78 -8.92
N LEU A 556 -11.80 1.35 -9.41
CA LEU A 556 -10.46 1.09 -8.90
C LEU A 556 -10.36 1.41 -7.41
N ALA A 557 -10.81 2.59 -7.00
CA ALA A 557 -10.74 3.01 -5.61
C ALA A 557 -11.60 2.11 -4.71
N THR A 558 -12.83 1.78 -5.13
CA THR A 558 -13.70 0.85 -4.40
C THR A 558 -13.10 -0.54 -4.29
N ALA A 559 -12.48 -1.05 -5.36
CA ALA A 559 -11.79 -2.34 -5.34
C ALA A 559 -10.60 -2.34 -4.36
N PHE A 560 -9.87 -1.23 -4.24
CA PHE A 560 -8.82 -1.09 -3.22
C PHE A 560 -9.39 -1.10 -1.79
N THR A 561 -10.47 -0.36 -1.52
CA THR A 561 -11.12 -0.38 -0.20
C THR A 561 -11.54 -1.79 0.20
N TRP A 562 -12.16 -2.49 -0.74
CA TRP A 562 -12.61 -3.86 -0.51
C TRP A 562 -11.42 -4.81 -0.31
N MET A 563 -10.33 -4.63 -1.07
CA MET A 563 -9.09 -5.43 -0.93
C MET A 563 -8.51 -5.29 0.47
N MET A 564 -8.47 -4.06 0.99
CA MET A 564 -7.98 -3.77 2.33
C MET A 564 -8.84 -4.44 3.41
N GLY A 565 -10.17 -4.41 3.25
CA GLY A 565 -11.09 -5.10 4.16
C GLY A 565 -10.93 -6.62 4.14
N LEU A 566 -10.84 -7.20 2.94
CA LEU A 566 -10.64 -8.63 2.74
C LEU A 566 -9.32 -9.12 3.33
N MET A 567 -8.22 -8.43 3.06
CA MET A 567 -6.90 -8.81 3.58
C MET A 567 -6.78 -8.58 5.09
N GLY A 568 -7.46 -7.57 5.63
CA GLY A 568 -7.59 -7.37 7.08
C GLY A 568 -8.24 -8.58 7.75
N TYR A 569 -9.36 -9.05 7.19
CA TYR A 569 -10.05 -10.24 7.69
C TYR A 569 -9.20 -11.50 7.58
N ILE A 570 -8.63 -11.79 6.40
CA ILE A 570 -7.79 -12.97 6.17
C ILE A 570 -6.64 -13.06 7.20
N ARG A 571 -5.92 -11.96 7.42
CA ARG A 571 -4.81 -11.91 8.39
C ARG A 571 -5.28 -12.05 9.84
N SER A 572 -6.52 -11.63 10.15
CA SER A 572 -7.08 -11.84 11.48
C SER A 572 -7.47 -13.31 11.68
N SER A 573 -8.14 -13.90 10.70
CA SER A 573 -8.68 -15.27 10.75
C SER A 573 -7.61 -16.35 10.74
N VAL A 574 -6.39 -16.06 10.23
CA VAL A 574 -5.28 -17.03 10.27
C VAL A 574 -4.83 -17.38 11.69
N ARG A 575 -5.12 -16.51 12.67
CA ARG A 575 -4.86 -16.79 14.10
C ARG A 575 -5.93 -17.72 14.72
N LEU A 576 -6.98 -18.09 13.99
CA LEU A 576 -8.03 -18.99 14.43
C LEU A 576 -8.63 -18.58 15.79
N PHE A 577 -8.27 -19.32 16.85
CA PHE A 577 -8.77 -19.19 18.22
C PHE A 577 -7.79 -18.44 19.14
N TRP A 578 -6.90 -17.61 18.58
CA TRP A 578 -5.87 -16.91 19.33
C TRP A 578 -6.00 -15.39 19.19
N HIS A 579 -5.96 -14.68 20.32
CA HIS A 579 -5.73 -13.23 20.35
C HIS A 579 -4.29 -12.91 19.99
N VAL A 580 -3.35 -13.65 20.61
CA VAL A 580 -1.92 -13.66 20.32
C VAL A 580 -1.52 -15.11 20.03
N ASN A 581 -1.02 -15.37 18.82
CA ASN A 581 -0.81 -16.73 18.33
C ASN A 581 0.03 -17.59 19.29
N GLU A 582 -0.51 -18.72 19.73
CA GLU A 582 0.10 -19.67 20.68
C GLU A 582 0.41 -19.14 22.09
N ILE A 583 0.12 -17.87 22.38
CA ILE A 583 0.43 -17.23 23.68
C ILE A 583 -0.85 -16.91 24.46
N MET A 584 -1.84 -16.30 23.80
CA MET A 584 -3.09 -15.90 24.44
C MET A 584 -4.29 -16.42 23.65
N ARG A 585 -4.91 -17.48 24.16
CA ARG A 585 -6.08 -18.10 23.54
C ARG A 585 -7.31 -17.20 23.69
N ASP A 586 -8.08 -17.08 22.62
CA ASP A 586 -9.42 -16.51 22.62
C ASP A 586 -10.42 -17.58 23.07
N ASN A 587 -10.92 -17.43 24.29
CA ASN A 587 -11.96 -18.28 24.87
C ASN A 587 -13.33 -17.59 24.88
N SER A 588 -13.49 -16.51 24.12
CA SER A 588 -14.79 -15.86 23.96
C SER A 588 -15.77 -16.78 23.20
N PRO A 589 -17.09 -16.59 23.37
CA PRO A 589 -18.07 -17.29 22.55
C PRO A 589 -17.98 -16.93 21.06
N TRP A 590 -17.22 -15.89 20.71
CA TRP A 590 -16.99 -15.41 19.34
C TRP A 590 -15.66 -15.87 18.75
N ALA A 591 -14.96 -16.78 19.42
CA ALA A 591 -13.72 -17.40 18.95
C ALA A 591 -14.02 -18.42 17.84
N TYR A 592 -14.50 -17.98 16.68
CA TYR A 592 -14.70 -18.82 15.50
C TYR A 592 -14.40 -18.05 14.21
N THR A 593 -14.20 -18.75 13.10
CA THR A 593 -14.01 -18.08 11.80
C THR A 593 -15.37 -17.95 11.13
N HIS A 594 -15.76 -16.72 10.77
CA HIS A 594 -17.02 -16.47 10.09
C HIS A 594 -17.03 -17.12 8.70
N THR A 595 -18.23 -17.50 8.25
CA THR A 595 -18.43 -18.02 6.89
C THR A 595 -18.01 -16.99 5.84
N VAL A 596 -17.62 -17.46 4.66
CA VAL A 596 -17.23 -16.58 3.53
C VAL A 596 -18.35 -15.58 3.19
N GLY A 597 -19.61 -16.01 3.22
CA GLY A 597 -20.77 -15.15 2.96
C GLY A 597 -20.94 -14.04 3.99
N PHE A 598 -20.87 -14.38 5.28
CA PHE A 598 -20.93 -13.36 6.33
C PHE A 598 -19.78 -12.37 6.23
N ALA A 599 -18.55 -12.88 6.03
CA ALA A 599 -17.38 -12.04 5.92
C ALA A 599 -17.47 -11.08 4.71
N ALA A 600 -17.91 -11.58 3.55
CA ALA A 600 -18.12 -10.77 2.36
C ALA A 600 -19.16 -9.65 2.57
N ASN A 601 -20.27 -9.95 3.26
CA ASN A 601 -21.29 -8.96 3.61
C ASN A 601 -20.75 -7.89 4.56
N MET A 602 -20.05 -8.30 5.62
CA MET A 602 -19.48 -7.38 6.59
C MET A 602 -18.40 -6.48 5.97
N ILE A 603 -17.56 -7.02 5.09
CA ILE A 603 -16.58 -6.21 4.35
C ILE A 603 -17.30 -5.22 3.42
N SER A 604 -18.30 -5.68 2.66
CA SER A 604 -19.10 -4.82 1.77
C SER A 604 -19.79 -3.69 2.53
N PHE A 605 -20.35 -3.99 3.70
CA PHE A 605 -20.94 -2.99 4.60
C PHE A 605 -19.90 -1.94 5.02
N ASN A 606 -18.72 -2.38 5.45
CA ASN A 606 -17.63 -1.47 5.81
C ASN A 606 -17.15 -0.60 4.64
N VAL A 607 -17.05 -1.18 3.44
CA VAL A 607 -16.69 -0.46 2.22
C VAL A 607 -17.74 0.60 1.89
N LEU A 608 -19.02 0.23 1.92
CA LEU A 608 -20.12 1.15 1.67
C LEU A 608 -20.14 2.29 2.69
N PHE A 609 -20.01 1.96 3.99
CA PHE A 609 -19.96 2.96 5.05
C PHE A 609 -18.80 3.93 4.86
N PHE A 610 -17.60 3.43 4.54
CA PHE A 610 -16.44 4.26 4.25
C PHE A 610 -16.71 5.20 3.06
N TRP A 611 -17.27 4.69 1.96
CA TRP A 611 -17.53 5.52 0.78
C TRP A 611 -18.63 6.56 1.03
N VAL A 612 -19.69 6.23 1.76
CA VAL A 612 -20.72 7.19 2.15
C VAL A 612 -20.13 8.28 3.04
N SER A 613 -19.36 7.90 4.07
CA SER A 613 -18.76 8.84 5.02
C SER A 613 -17.65 9.70 4.39
N ILE A 614 -16.79 9.15 3.52
CA ILE A 614 -15.75 9.93 2.85
C ILE A 614 -16.34 10.88 1.80
N MET A 615 -17.42 10.50 1.10
CA MET A 615 -18.14 11.41 0.20
C MET A 615 -18.79 12.56 0.96
N PHE A 616 -19.35 12.29 2.14
CA PHE A 616 -19.83 13.32 3.05
C PHE A 616 -18.70 14.27 3.50
N VAL A 617 -17.54 13.73 3.84
CA VAL A 617 -16.33 14.52 4.16
C VAL A 617 -15.90 15.40 2.97
N PHE A 618 -15.89 14.85 1.76
CA PHE A 618 -15.58 15.58 0.54
C PHE A 618 -16.58 16.70 0.27
N TRP A 619 -17.86 16.45 0.49
CA TRP A 619 -18.92 17.46 0.39
C TRP A 619 -18.73 18.56 1.45
N LEU A 620 -18.47 18.23 2.72
CA LEU A 620 -18.18 19.21 3.77
C LEU A 620 -16.98 20.08 3.42
N GLY A 621 -15.92 19.49 2.85
CA GLY A 621 -14.74 20.22 2.39
C GLY A 621 -15.04 21.26 1.30
N THR A 622 -16.15 21.13 0.58
CA THR A 622 -16.60 22.14 -0.41
C THR A 622 -17.19 23.38 0.25
N LEU A 623 -17.83 23.25 1.41
CA LEU A 623 -18.46 24.36 2.13
C LEU A 623 -17.42 25.34 2.71
N GLY A 624 -16.24 24.83 3.08
CA GLY A 624 -15.12 25.63 3.60
C GLY A 624 -14.24 26.28 2.52
N ALA A 625 -14.55 26.13 1.23
CA ALA A 625 -13.76 26.76 0.18
C ALA A 625 -14.08 28.25 0.05
N LYS A 626 -13.22 29.13 0.60
CA LYS A 626 -13.16 30.52 0.13
C LYS A 626 -12.83 30.48 -1.36
N LYS A 627 -13.69 31.05 -2.21
CA LYS A 627 -13.43 31.22 -3.64
C LYS A 627 -12.11 31.99 -3.79
N ALA A 628 -11.06 31.33 -4.24
CA ALA A 628 -9.85 32.03 -4.65
C ALA A 628 -10.21 32.95 -5.83
N PRO A 629 -9.78 34.22 -5.83
CA PRO A 629 -10.04 35.12 -6.95
C PRO A 629 -9.33 34.57 -8.20
N VAL A 630 -10.11 34.35 -9.24
CA VAL A 630 -9.63 33.94 -10.57
C VAL A 630 -8.70 35.05 -11.06
N GLY A 631 -7.40 34.75 -11.12
CA GLY A 631 -6.42 35.67 -11.70
C GLY A 631 -6.74 35.90 -13.18
N ALA A 632 -6.86 37.17 -13.56
CA ALA A 632 -7.14 37.58 -14.93
C ALA A 632 -6.18 36.93 -15.94
N LYS A 633 -6.75 36.54 -17.09
CA LYS A 633 -6.05 35.89 -18.20
C LYS A 633 -4.77 36.65 -18.58
N ALA A 634 -3.65 35.94 -18.69
CA ALA A 634 -2.52 36.42 -19.46
C ALA A 634 -2.92 36.41 -20.97
N PRO A 635 -2.70 37.50 -21.72
CA PRO A 635 -3.05 37.54 -23.13
C PRO A 635 -2.18 36.56 -23.92
N VAL A 636 -2.81 35.80 -24.81
CA VAL A 636 -2.15 34.94 -25.79
C VAL A 636 -1.41 35.85 -26.78
N PRO A 637 -0.08 35.76 -26.94
CA PRO A 637 0.61 36.48 -28.01
C PRO A 637 0.24 35.81 -29.34
N GLY A 638 -0.44 36.54 -30.24
CA GLY A 638 -0.65 36.09 -31.63
C GLY A 638 -2.07 36.17 -32.19
N GLY A 639 -3.05 36.73 -31.49
CA GLY A 639 -4.35 37.05 -32.08
C GLY A 639 -4.32 38.41 -32.74
N ALA A 640 -4.13 38.47 -34.06
CA ALA A 640 -4.40 39.70 -34.82
C ALA A 640 -5.89 40.05 -34.68
N PRO A 641 -6.26 41.29 -34.34
CA PRO A 641 -7.65 41.70 -34.26
C PRO A 641 -8.28 41.67 -35.66
N ALA A 642 -9.37 40.91 -35.81
CA ALA A 642 -10.21 40.98 -36.99
C ALA A 642 -10.86 42.38 -37.06
N PRO A 643 -10.90 43.02 -38.24
CA PRO A 643 -11.50 44.35 -38.37
C PRO A 643 -13.00 44.29 -38.10
N ALA A 644 -13.47 45.25 -37.33
CA ALA A 644 -14.88 45.48 -37.08
C ALA A 644 -15.60 45.79 -38.40
N VAL A 645 -16.62 45.00 -38.72
CA VAL A 645 -17.62 45.37 -39.73
C VAL A 645 -18.84 45.84 -38.97
N GLY A 646 -19.11 47.14 -39.05
CA GLY A 646 -20.38 47.72 -38.63
C GLY A 646 -21.42 47.54 -39.72
N HIS A 647 -22.59 47.02 -39.35
CA HIS A 647 -23.89 47.69 -39.39
C HIS A 647 -24.94 46.77 -38.76
#